data_AF-A0A520PYI5-F1
#
_entry.id   AF-A0A520PYI5-F1
#
_cell.length_a   1.000
_cell.length_b   1.000
_cell.length_c   1.000
_cell.angle_alpha   90.00
_cell.angle_beta   90.00
_cell.angle_gamma   90.00
#
_symmetry.space_group_name_H-M   'P 1'
#
loop_
_entity.id
_entity.type
_entity.pdbx_description
1 polymer ?
#
loop_
_entity_poly.entity_id
_entity_poly.type
_entity_poly.pdbx_seq_one_letter_code
_entity_poly.pdbx_strand_id
1 'polypeptide(L)'
;MLHRSSSAALLTALSLSLLLVACDDGPAPVDGMVPTDGGVTDGDVPPPDGGEDGGMPPSDLFTPPVITTCPGDSLPPPSSGRCEVTAGDENILLTGDVLTPGEVFRGGQVLVGTDGNIACVGCDCSGEAGASGATQVVCPDSVISPGLINGHDHITFNNAIPYSAEGLLTEERYEHRHDWRRAPSPPHTSVPNGGGGATTEEMLWNELRQLMSGTTSVFGSGGPDGLLRNLDNDGRNGLGVEADYETFPLGDADETQFTDSCGYSYCRSCTTSGVTSQHAFVPHVAEGINEEARNEFRCMREGDRDFVMPVSAFIHGVGLLASDIAEMALEEVELVWSPRTNITLYGDTARVTEYAYAGVPIGLGTDWVRSGSMNMLRELVCVDEFNANHLAGFFPDEQMWLMATQNTATAFRMDSLIGVLAVGARADIAIYDASSARDHRAVLGADPDDVVLVMRGGDVLFGDSDVVDAVRTGCDSVGDVCGSAKSVCLQELSTSFGDLMSEANRREMQYPLFFCGEPEGEPSCMPARTSMGGSLPDAMVNGSNYYTGMSSADDMDGDGIDNASDNCPRVFNPIRPLDNGAQADADGDGLGDACDDDPVDASDIDGDGIDNDADNCPTAPNADQADRDMDGIGDVCDGCPDIAITAGDETVYALRCGATEGSVTLSDLVVTALVPGGMNPGFFAQQLEGSTDYAGIDRSGIFVSTGAAPTVSRGDVVEVAGALGDYFGLAQIVSTSVTVTASDMEPAPLVVGAAEIATDGPRSELLEAVLVRVESVTVTNPDLGFDQFEVNGTLRVDQDLFLIDPPPAAGEMFGFVQGPLTYSFLDNRVLLRDALDVGFDALRLSPATVVTPPGSTVTLTVVLPMDAPVGGAAVTITPAPVTILTGPPTIVVPAGMRSASATYTASALEDTGTVTASYMGDMVVASVTIATPPALFFSEYVEGNSNNKALEIANLGGSPADLSVCEIRRYTNGSTSPSSVTLMGTVAAGDVFVICNGSIAMPGACDMTSGTINHNGNDAYELACAGMVVDSIGRVGEDPGVAWMGGGITTMDHRLTRDCSITTGDPNSMDAWDPSTEWNGTAWDVTTGFDGLGNRDECP
;
A
#
# COMPACT_ATOMS: atom_id res chain seq x y z
N MET A 1 -33.03 -20.85 49.76
CA MET A 1 -34.19 -20.95 50.67
C MET A 1 -35.40 -20.38 49.93
N LEU A 2 -36.52 -21.12 49.88
CA LEU A 2 -37.91 -20.72 49.54
C LEU A 2 -38.10 -19.91 48.22
N HIS A 3 -38.77 -20.37 47.16
CA HIS A 3 -40.07 -21.03 47.10
C HIS A 3 -40.22 -21.95 45.88
N ARG A 4 -40.94 -23.06 46.07
CA ARG A 4 -41.41 -24.03 45.06
C ARG A 4 -42.83 -23.68 44.60
N SER A 5 -43.15 -23.98 43.34
CA SER A 5 -44.39 -24.64 42.87
C SER A 5 -44.34 -24.75 41.34
N SER A 6 -44.02 -25.89 40.71
CA SER A 6 -44.87 -27.07 40.45
C SER A 6 -46.24 -26.75 39.83
N SER A 7 -46.44 -27.11 38.57
CA SER A 7 -47.54 -27.99 38.12
C SER A 7 -47.30 -28.51 36.70
N ALA A 8 -47.31 -29.84 36.61
CA ALA A 8 -47.32 -30.62 35.38
C ALA A 8 -48.76 -30.93 34.94
N ALA A 9 -48.85 -31.57 33.77
CA ALA A 9 -49.93 -32.45 33.26
C ALA A 9 -50.85 -31.81 32.20
N LEU A 10 -51.33 -32.48 31.15
CA LEU A 10 -51.16 -33.80 30.52
C LEU A 10 -52.27 -33.87 29.43
N LEU A 11 -52.17 -34.83 28.49
CA LEU A 11 -53.19 -35.30 27.50
C LEU A 11 -53.29 -34.50 26.19
N THR A 12 -53.40 -35.06 24.98
CA THR A 12 -53.53 -36.43 24.41
C THR A 12 -53.41 -36.24 22.89
N ALA A 13 -52.50 -36.90 22.16
CA ALA A 13 -52.62 -38.22 21.53
C ALA A 13 -53.77 -38.43 20.52
N LEU A 14 -53.38 -38.81 19.29
CA LEU A 14 -54.00 -39.61 18.21
C LEU A 14 -54.03 -38.84 16.86
N SER A 15 -53.77 -39.40 15.68
CA SER A 15 -53.12 -40.61 15.15
C SER A 15 -53.49 -40.67 13.65
N LEU A 16 -52.54 -41.05 12.77
CA LEU A 16 -52.74 -41.77 11.49
C LEU A 16 -53.68 -41.12 10.43
N SER A 17 -53.28 -40.93 9.16
CA SER A 17 -53.03 -42.01 8.19
C SER A 17 -52.56 -41.49 6.83
N LEU A 18 -51.59 -42.20 6.25
CA LEU A 18 -51.26 -42.50 4.85
C LEU A 18 -52.15 -41.93 3.71
N LEU A 19 -51.51 -41.52 2.60
CA LEU A 19 -51.59 -42.26 1.32
C LEU A 19 -50.49 -41.86 0.30
N LEU A 20 -49.88 -42.88 -0.32
CA LEU A 20 -48.91 -42.84 -1.43
C LEU A 20 -49.56 -42.46 -2.78
N VAL A 21 -48.73 -42.03 -3.75
CA VAL A 21 -48.59 -42.43 -5.18
C VAL A 21 -47.99 -41.23 -5.93
N ALA A 22 -46.69 -41.17 -6.26
CA ALA A 22 -45.92 -41.80 -7.35
C ALA A 22 -45.94 -41.06 -8.72
N CYS A 23 -44.71 -40.76 -9.19
CA CYS A 23 -44.19 -40.78 -10.56
C CYS A 23 -44.53 -39.66 -11.57
N ASP A 24 -43.48 -38.86 -11.87
CA ASP A 24 -42.70 -38.84 -13.14
C ASP A 24 -42.88 -37.70 -14.16
N ASP A 25 -41.72 -37.38 -14.76
CA ASP A 25 -41.42 -36.71 -16.05
C ASP A 25 -41.65 -35.20 -16.29
N GLY A 26 -40.53 -34.46 -16.29
CA GLY A 26 -40.06 -33.73 -17.48
C GLY A 26 -40.64 -32.34 -17.86
N PRO A 27 -39.98 -31.59 -18.77
CA PRO A 27 -39.53 -30.21 -18.47
C PRO A 27 -40.10 -29.07 -19.35
N ALA A 28 -39.72 -27.83 -18.95
CA ALA A 28 -39.63 -26.54 -19.68
C ALA A 28 -40.90 -25.66 -19.80
N PRO A 29 -40.80 -24.35 -20.13
CA PRO A 29 -39.77 -23.31 -19.91
C PRO A 29 -40.32 -21.97 -19.33
N VAL A 30 -39.40 -21.04 -19.04
CA VAL A 30 -39.53 -19.57 -18.83
C VAL A 30 -40.66 -18.86 -19.59
N ASP A 31 -41.39 -17.98 -18.89
CA ASP A 31 -41.82 -16.66 -19.43
C ASP A 31 -42.21 -15.66 -18.30
N GLY A 32 -41.70 -14.43 -18.47
CA GLY A 32 -41.98 -13.13 -17.84
C GLY A 32 -42.72 -13.01 -16.51
N MET A 33 -42.10 -12.32 -15.55
CA MET A 33 -42.83 -11.65 -14.48
C MET A 33 -42.33 -10.21 -14.27
N VAL A 34 -43.21 -9.28 -14.63
CA VAL A 34 -43.18 -7.85 -14.30
C VAL A 34 -43.52 -7.70 -12.81
N PRO A 35 -42.82 -6.87 -12.01
CA PRO A 35 -43.29 -6.52 -10.68
C PRO A 35 -44.42 -5.50 -10.81
N THR A 36 -45.63 -5.91 -10.40
CA THR A 36 -46.73 -4.97 -10.18
C THR A 36 -46.66 -4.44 -8.76
N ASP A 37 -46.47 -3.13 -8.68
CA ASP A 37 -46.95 -2.18 -7.68
C ASP A 37 -47.99 -2.74 -6.70
N GLY A 38 -47.65 -2.69 -5.42
CA GLY A 38 -48.45 -3.21 -4.30
C GLY A 38 -48.17 -2.42 -3.03
N GLY A 39 -48.52 -1.13 -3.03
CA GLY A 39 -48.48 -0.28 -1.85
C GLY A 39 -49.19 -0.90 -0.65
N VAL A 40 -48.47 -0.96 0.48
CA VAL A 40 -49.05 -1.21 1.79
C VAL A 40 -49.32 0.14 2.42
N THR A 41 -50.59 0.44 2.65
CA THR A 41 -51.04 1.64 3.35
C THR A 41 -50.70 1.54 4.83
N ASP A 42 -50.17 2.65 5.34
CA ASP A 42 -50.04 3.04 6.74
C ASP A 42 -51.17 2.49 7.64
N GLY A 43 -50.77 1.73 8.65
CA GLY A 43 -51.67 1.11 9.60
C GLY A 43 -50.93 0.68 10.85
N ASP A 44 -50.94 1.57 11.85
CA ASP A 44 -50.61 1.35 13.25
C ASP A 44 -50.66 -0.13 13.68
N VAL A 45 -49.50 -0.78 13.74
CA VAL A 45 -49.32 -2.03 14.49
C VAL A 45 -48.93 -1.61 15.91
N PRO A 46 -49.77 -1.87 16.94
CA PRO A 46 -49.36 -1.61 18.32
C PRO A 46 -48.22 -2.59 18.69
N PRO A 47 -47.27 -2.19 19.55
CA PRO A 47 -46.16 -3.06 19.91
C PRO A 47 -46.71 -4.34 20.57
N PRO A 48 -46.18 -5.53 20.24
CA PRO A 48 -46.53 -6.73 20.97
C PRO A 48 -46.03 -6.59 22.41
N ASP A 49 -46.94 -6.75 23.36
CA ASP A 49 -46.62 -6.84 24.79
C ASP A 49 -45.63 -8.01 25.04
N GLY A 50 -44.39 -7.67 25.42
CA GLY A 50 -43.51 -8.41 26.32
C GLY A 50 -42.96 -9.77 25.85
N GLY A 51 -41.72 -9.76 25.34
CA GLY A 51 -40.85 -10.93 25.24
C GLY A 51 -39.56 -10.64 24.43
N GLU A 52 -38.48 -10.33 25.15
CA GLU A 52 -37.04 -10.27 24.81
C GLU A 52 -36.60 -9.37 23.61
N ASP A 53 -35.82 -8.33 23.97
CA ASP A 53 -35.37 -7.16 23.20
C ASP A 53 -34.22 -7.47 22.21
N GLY A 54 -34.40 -8.40 21.26
CA GLY A 54 -33.36 -8.74 20.29
C GLY A 54 -33.26 -7.82 19.06
N GLY A 55 -33.27 -6.49 19.19
CA GLY A 55 -33.05 -5.64 18.00
C GLY A 55 -33.46 -4.17 18.05
N MET A 56 -33.73 -3.59 19.23
CA MET A 56 -33.78 -2.13 19.39
C MET A 56 -32.60 -1.75 20.27
N PRO A 57 -31.79 -0.74 19.89
CA PRO A 57 -30.68 -0.32 20.73
C PRO A 57 -31.19 0.10 22.12
N PRO A 58 -30.39 -0.07 23.17
CA PRO A 58 -30.73 0.39 24.49
C PRO A 58 -31.01 1.90 24.43
N SER A 59 -32.02 2.35 25.18
CA SER A 59 -32.62 3.68 25.02
C SER A 59 -31.67 4.87 25.27
N ASP A 60 -30.46 4.60 25.77
CA ASP A 60 -29.39 5.55 26.03
C ASP A 60 -28.36 5.66 24.90
N LEU A 61 -28.26 4.68 23.99
CA LEU A 61 -27.31 4.73 22.87
C LEU A 61 -27.58 5.93 21.95
N PHE A 62 -28.84 6.14 21.58
CA PHE A 62 -29.25 7.28 20.75
C PHE A 62 -30.28 8.15 21.47
N THR A 63 -29.82 9.30 21.97
CA THR A 63 -30.72 10.29 22.57
C THR A 63 -31.51 11.00 21.47
N PRO A 64 -32.86 11.01 21.48
CA PRO A 64 -33.65 11.72 20.48
C PRO A 64 -33.39 13.23 20.48
N PRO A 65 -33.46 13.90 19.32
CA PRO A 65 -33.17 15.32 19.21
C PRO A 65 -34.22 16.17 19.94
N VAL A 66 -33.76 17.27 20.53
CA VAL A 66 -34.64 18.26 21.16
C VAL A 66 -35.30 19.10 20.07
N ILE A 67 -36.64 19.20 20.08
CA ILE A 67 -37.36 20.06 19.16
C ILE A 67 -37.65 21.41 19.81
N THR A 68 -37.07 22.48 19.26
CA THR A 68 -37.26 23.87 19.70
C THR A 68 -38.09 24.64 18.68
N THR A 69 -39.31 25.03 19.05
CA THR A 69 -40.18 25.85 18.17
C THR A 69 -39.79 27.32 18.23
N CYS A 70 -39.47 27.89 17.06
CA CYS A 70 -39.02 29.27 16.91
C CYS A 70 -40.11 30.16 16.27
N PRO A 71 -39.97 31.50 16.30
CA PRO A 71 -40.96 32.40 15.71
C PRO A 71 -41.26 32.16 14.23
N GLY A 72 -40.27 31.66 13.47
CA GLY A 72 -40.41 31.37 12.04
C GLY A 72 -41.38 30.23 11.72
N ASP A 73 -41.68 29.34 12.67
CA ASP A 73 -42.60 28.18 12.49
C ASP A 73 -44.04 28.64 12.16
N SER A 74 -44.34 29.91 12.49
CA SER A 74 -45.65 30.52 12.23
C SER A 74 -45.74 31.27 10.90
N LEU A 75 -44.67 31.30 10.10
CA LEU A 75 -44.65 31.98 8.81
C LEU A 75 -45.53 31.25 7.79
N PRO A 76 -46.33 31.97 6.99
CA PRO A 76 -47.13 31.35 5.95
C PRO A 76 -46.23 30.86 4.79
N PRO A 77 -46.64 29.81 4.06
CA PRO A 77 -45.96 29.40 2.83
C PRO A 77 -45.91 30.57 1.82
N PRO A 78 -44.85 30.67 1.01
CA PRO A 78 -44.71 31.72 0.01
C PRO A 78 -45.79 31.64 -1.07
N SER A 79 -46.06 32.77 -1.72
CA SER A 79 -47.13 32.86 -2.73
C SER A 79 -46.84 32.13 -4.04
N SER A 80 -45.58 31.78 -4.28
CA SER A 80 -45.06 31.03 -5.42
C SER A 80 -43.68 30.47 -5.04
N GLY A 81 -43.33 29.28 -5.55
CA GLY A 81 -42.07 28.61 -5.22
C GLY A 81 -42.05 28.06 -3.79
N ARG A 82 -40.89 27.57 -3.36
CA ARG A 82 -40.66 27.06 -1.99
C ARG A 82 -40.10 28.11 -1.04
N CYS A 83 -39.43 29.14 -1.56
CA CYS A 83 -38.88 30.23 -0.77
C CYS A 83 -39.27 31.61 -1.29
N GLU A 84 -39.35 32.59 -0.39
CA GLU A 84 -39.39 34.01 -0.74
C GLU A 84 -38.00 34.64 -0.53
N VAL A 85 -37.45 35.23 -1.59
CA VAL A 85 -36.15 35.92 -1.54
C VAL A 85 -36.34 37.43 -1.56
N THR A 86 -35.81 38.13 -0.55
CA THR A 86 -35.75 39.59 -0.50
C THR A 86 -34.29 40.04 -0.55
N ALA A 87 -33.89 40.65 -1.67
CA ALA A 87 -32.53 41.12 -1.88
C ALA A 87 -32.09 42.14 -0.82
N GLY A 88 -30.89 41.93 -0.28
CA GLY A 88 -30.21 42.78 0.71
C GLY A 88 -28.77 43.09 0.28
N ASP A 89 -27.84 42.99 1.22
CA ASP A 89 -26.40 43.00 0.99
C ASP A 89 -25.85 41.57 0.81
N GLU A 90 -24.52 41.42 0.83
CA GLU A 90 -23.81 40.16 0.58
C GLU A 90 -23.96 39.13 1.71
N ASN A 91 -24.44 39.52 2.90
CA ASN A 91 -24.81 38.55 3.94
C ASN A 91 -26.13 37.86 3.54
N ILE A 92 -26.32 36.61 3.96
CA ILE A 92 -27.55 35.85 3.67
C ILE A 92 -28.16 35.38 5.00
N LEU A 93 -29.43 35.71 5.23
CA LEU A 93 -30.21 35.20 6.36
C LEU A 93 -31.22 34.16 5.85
N LEU A 94 -30.97 32.90 6.19
CA LEU A 94 -31.84 31.77 5.88
C LEU A 94 -32.86 31.60 7.02
N THR A 95 -34.10 31.28 6.69
CA THR A 95 -35.17 30.95 7.68
C THR A 95 -35.92 29.70 7.22
N GLY A 96 -36.02 28.69 8.09
CA GLY A 96 -36.61 27.37 7.85
C GLY A 96 -36.42 26.46 9.07
N ASP A 97 -36.75 25.18 8.98
CA ASP A 97 -36.46 24.21 10.05
C ASP A 97 -34.95 23.90 10.03
N VAL A 98 -34.20 24.29 11.07
CA VAL A 98 -32.73 24.15 11.08
C VAL A 98 -32.31 22.90 11.84
N LEU A 99 -31.52 22.03 11.20
CA LEU A 99 -30.97 20.82 11.80
C LEU A 99 -29.59 21.10 12.41
N THR A 100 -29.43 20.74 13.68
CA THR A 100 -28.13 20.71 14.38
C THR A 100 -28.03 19.39 15.17
N PRO A 101 -26.82 18.87 15.45
CA PRO A 101 -26.68 17.67 16.26
C PRO A 101 -27.37 17.80 17.62
N GLY A 102 -28.35 16.93 17.89
CA GLY A 102 -29.13 16.87 19.11
C GLY A 102 -30.25 17.90 19.24
N GLU A 103 -30.43 18.83 18.29
CA GLU A 103 -31.47 19.87 18.36
C GLU A 103 -31.99 20.30 16.97
N VAL A 104 -33.31 20.41 16.83
CA VAL A 104 -33.98 20.97 15.66
C VAL A 104 -34.67 22.28 16.02
N PHE A 105 -34.30 23.37 15.35
CA PHE A 105 -34.94 24.68 15.48
C PHE A 105 -36.04 24.83 14.42
N ARG A 106 -37.30 24.52 14.78
CA ARG A 106 -38.43 24.66 13.85
C ARG A 106 -38.73 26.12 13.54
N GLY A 107 -38.64 26.50 12.28
CA GLY A 107 -38.63 27.88 11.81
C GLY A 107 -37.51 28.72 12.44
N GLY A 108 -36.35 28.11 12.63
CA GLY A 108 -35.11 28.76 13.03
C GLY A 108 -34.47 29.58 11.91
N GLN A 109 -33.26 30.05 12.17
CA GLN A 109 -32.51 30.93 11.30
C GLN A 109 -31.02 30.57 11.26
N VAL A 110 -30.40 30.79 10.11
CA VAL A 110 -28.95 30.71 9.91
C VAL A 110 -28.49 31.99 9.20
N LEU A 111 -27.54 32.72 9.80
CA LEU A 111 -26.91 33.88 9.19
C LEU A 111 -25.55 33.49 8.60
N VAL A 112 -25.40 33.67 7.30
CA VAL A 112 -24.15 33.47 6.56
C VAL A 112 -23.47 34.83 6.37
N GLY A 113 -22.23 34.93 6.84
CA GLY A 113 -21.39 36.11 6.71
C GLY A 113 -20.70 36.20 5.35
N THR A 114 -20.24 37.40 5.00
CA THR A 114 -19.48 37.66 3.75
C THR A 114 -18.10 36.98 3.71
N ASP A 115 -17.64 36.44 4.82
CA ASP A 115 -16.41 35.65 4.95
C ASP A 115 -16.62 34.16 4.65
N GLY A 116 -17.84 33.77 4.29
CA GLY A 116 -18.21 32.39 3.98
C GLY A 116 -18.46 31.51 5.21
N ASN A 117 -18.50 32.11 6.41
CA ASN A 117 -18.75 31.42 7.66
C ASN A 117 -20.18 31.64 8.15
N ILE A 118 -20.66 30.71 8.97
CA ILE A 118 -21.90 30.87 9.72
C ILE A 118 -21.65 31.85 10.88
N ALA A 119 -22.34 32.97 10.87
CA ALA A 119 -22.27 34.00 11.90
C ALA A 119 -23.28 33.76 13.04
N CYS A 120 -24.39 33.06 12.76
CA CYS A 120 -25.41 32.71 13.74
C CYS A 120 -26.25 31.52 13.30
N VAL A 121 -26.67 30.71 14.26
CA VAL A 121 -27.63 29.61 14.13
C VAL A 121 -28.54 29.59 15.37
N GLY A 122 -29.85 29.43 15.18
CA GLY A 122 -30.81 29.29 16.28
C GLY A 122 -32.17 29.92 15.97
N CYS A 123 -32.98 30.20 16.99
CA CYS A 123 -34.34 30.70 16.78
C CYS A 123 -34.45 32.14 16.22
N ASP A 124 -33.46 32.98 16.46
CA ASP A 124 -33.48 34.39 16.04
C ASP A 124 -32.06 34.92 15.89
N CYS A 125 -31.65 35.16 14.64
CA CYS A 125 -30.38 35.77 14.28
C CYS A 125 -30.52 37.26 13.92
N SER A 126 -31.71 37.85 14.03
CA SER A 126 -31.97 39.24 13.60
C SER A 126 -31.19 40.30 14.40
N GLY A 127 -30.72 39.94 15.60
CA GLY A 127 -29.89 40.79 16.45
C GLY A 127 -28.41 40.83 16.09
N GLU A 128 -27.95 39.93 15.23
CA GLU A 128 -26.54 39.76 14.91
C GLU A 128 -26.02 40.79 13.91
N ALA A 129 -24.71 41.04 13.96
CA ALA A 129 -24.07 41.96 13.03
C ALA A 129 -24.23 41.44 11.59
N GLY A 130 -24.73 42.28 10.68
CA GLY A 130 -25.01 41.92 9.28
C GLY A 130 -26.45 41.48 9.01
N ALA A 131 -27.18 40.98 10.01
CA ALA A 131 -28.54 40.44 9.82
C ALA A 131 -29.55 41.46 9.27
N SER A 132 -29.47 42.72 9.70
CA SER A 132 -30.42 43.77 9.27
C SER A 132 -30.30 44.18 7.80
N GLY A 133 -29.14 43.94 7.20
CA GLY A 133 -28.84 44.24 5.80
C GLY A 133 -28.87 43.02 4.90
N ALA A 134 -28.80 41.81 5.47
CA ALA A 134 -28.70 40.55 4.77
C ALA A 134 -29.83 40.31 3.76
N THR A 135 -29.48 39.71 2.63
CA THR A 135 -30.43 39.08 1.71
C THR A 135 -31.21 38.01 2.46
N GLN A 136 -32.53 38.14 2.48
CA GLN A 136 -33.42 37.21 3.21
C GLN A 136 -33.84 36.09 2.27
N VAL A 137 -33.66 34.85 2.69
CA VAL A 137 -34.17 33.65 2.00
C VAL A 137 -35.05 32.91 3.01
N VAL A 138 -36.36 33.00 2.82
CA VAL A 138 -37.35 32.48 3.77
C VAL A 138 -38.06 31.29 3.15
N CYS A 139 -37.85 30.10 3.71
CA CYS A 139 -38.35 28.80 3.25
C CYS A 139 -39.11 28.10 4.40
N PRO A 140 -40.36 28.49 4.72
CA PRO A 140 -41.05 28.03 5.92
C PRO A 140 -41.36 26.53 5.96
N ASP A 141 -41.55 25.91 4.79
CA ASP A 141 -41.85 24.47 4.64
C ASP A 141 -40.60 23.71 4.15
N SER A 142 -39.41 24.12 4.57
CA SER A 142 -38.14 23.51 4.15
C SER A 142 -37.20 23.33 5.34
N VAL A 143 -36.31 22.36 5.21
CA VAL A 143 -35.28 22.04 6.20
C VAL A 143 -33.93 22.58 5.73
N ILE A 144 -33.21 23.25 6.62
CA ILE A 144 -31.85 23.75 6.44
C ILE A 144 -30.90 22.78 7.14
N SER A 145 -30.07 22.10 6.36
CA SER A 145 -29.09 21.10 6.78
C SER A 145 -27.67 21.60 6.48
N PRO A 146 -26.63 21.14 7.20
CA PRO A 146 -25.28 21.09 6.62
C PRO A 146 -25.35 20.44 5.24
N GLY A 147 -24.51 20.92 4.32
CA GLY A 147 -24.29 20.23 3.06
C GLY A 147 -23.80 18.80 3.33
N LEU A 148 -24.25 17.85 2.51
CA LEU A 148 -23.82 16.47 2.65
C LEU A 148 -22.33 16.35 2.32
N ILE A 149 -21.66 15.40 2.96
CA ILE A 149 -20.26 15.06 2.71
C ILE A 149 -20.22 13.64 2.18
N ASN A 150 -19.70 13.48 0.97
CA ASN A 150 -19.38 12.16 0.45
C ASN A 150 -17.99 11.75 0.94
N GLY A 151 -17.94 10.88 1.94
CA GLY A 151 -16.73 10.45 2.62
C GLY A 151 -15.85 9.50 1.81
N HIS A 152 -16.36 8.91 0.75
CA HIS A 152 -15.54 8.07 -0.11
C HIS A 152 -16.15 7.99 -1.51
N ASP A 153 -15.37 8.33 -2.52
CA ASP A 153 -15.69 8.21 -3.95
C ASP A 153 -14.38 7.95 -4.71
N HIS A 154 -14.48 7.59 -5.98
CA HIS A 154 -13.35 7.54 -6.92
C HIS A 154 -13.65 8.42 -8.14
N ILE A 155 -13.68 9.73 -7.94
CA ILE A 155 -14.08 10.71 -8.96
C ILE A 155 -13.21 10.60 -10.23
N THR A 156 -11.95 10.22 -10.06
CA THR A 156 -10.95 10.00 -11.12
C THR A 156 -11.15 8.69 -11.90
N PHE A 157 -11.99 7.77 -11.39
CA PHE A 157 -12.34 6.47 -11.99
C PHE A 157 -13.81 6.39 -12.43
N ASN A 158 -14.61 7.43 -12.16
CA ASN A 158 -16.01 7.51 -12.55
C ASN A 158 -16.22 7.87 -14.05
N ASN A 159 -15.46 7.22 -14.94
CA ASN A 159 -15.60 7.32 -16.40
C ASN A 159 -16.28 6.08 -17.02
N ALA A 160 -16.86 5.22 -16.18
CA ALA A 160 -17.62 4.03 -16.55
C ALA A 160 -19.05 4.10 -16.00
N ILE A 161 -19.89 3.17 -16.46
CA ILE A 161 -21.29 3.07 -16.02
C ILE A 161 -21.45 2.01 -14.95
N PRO A 162 -22.57 2.03 -14.20
CA PRO A 162 -22.82 0.98 -13.23
C PRO A 162 -22.80 -0.39 -13.89
N TYR A 163 -22.22 -1.33 -13.15
CA TYR A 163 -22.09 -2.73 -13.53
C TYR A 163 -23.44 -3.33 -13.95
N SER A 164 -24.51 -2.92 -13.28
CA SER A 164 -25.90 -3.30 -13.52
C SER A 164 -26.50 -2.82 -14.83
N ALA A 165 -26.08 -1.68 -15.36
CA ALA A 165 -26.62 -1.12 -16.60
C ALA A 165 -26.10 -1.83 -17.87
N GLU A 166 -25.00 -2.59 -17.78
CA GLU A 166 -24.43 -3.35 -18.91
C GLU A 166 -25.07 -4.74 -19.10
N GLY A 167 -26.08 -5.09 -18.29
CA GLY A 167 -26.58 -6.47 -18.19
C GLY A 167 -25.55 -7.43 -17.58
N LEU A 168 -24.57 -6.87 -16.85
CA LEU A 168 -23.48 -7.58 -16.19
C LEU A 168 -23.75 -7.82 -14.69
N LEU A 169 -24.93 -7.48 -14.14
CA LEU A 169 -25.31 -8.00 -12.83
C LEU A 169 -25.26 -9.53 -12.89
N THR A 170 -24.19 -10.07 -12.33
CA THR A 170 -24.02 -11.49 -12.09
C THR A 170 -24.59 -11.82 -10.71
N GLU A 171 -24.98 -13.07 -10.53
CA GLU A 171 -25.16 -13.64 -9.19
C GLU A 171 -23.81 -13.85 -8.48
N GLU A 172 -22.71 -13.43 -9.10
CA GLU A 172 -21.36 -13.55 -8.55
C GLU A 172 -21.17 -12.53 -7.44
N ARG A 173 -20.54 -12.99 -6.37
CA ARG A 173 -20.06 -12.17 -5.26
C ARG A 173 -18.62 -12.55 -4.98
N TYR A 174 -17.91 -11.64 -4.36
CA TYR A 174 -16.49 -11.75 -4.09
C TYR A 174 -16.25 -11.94 -2.60
N GLU A 175 -15.06 -12.42 -2.25
CA GLU A 175 -14.62 -12.61 -0.87
C GLU A 175 -13.66 -11.50 -0.47
N HIS A 176 -12.88 -10.99 -1.42
CA HIS A 176 -11.88 -9.94 -1.23
C HIS A 176 -11.87 -8.92 -2.37
N ARG A 177 -11.44 -7.67 -2.10
CA ARG A 177 -11.27 -6.63 -3.14
C ARG A 177 -10.44 -7.01 -4.36
N HIS A 178 -9.53 -7.98 -4.21
CA HIS A 178 -8.63 -8.41 -5.28
C HIS A 178 -9.34 -9.31 -6.29
N ASP A 179 -10.39 -10.03 -5.85
CA ASP A 179 -11.13 -10.98 -6.68
C ASP A 179 -11.84 -10.27 -7.85
N TRP A 180 -12.54 -9.17 -7.56
CA TRP A 180 -13.19 -8.39 -8.60
C TRP A 180 -12.22 -7.50 -9.37
N ARG A 181 -11.11 -7.03 -8.76
CA ARG A 181 -10.20 -6.10 -9.45
C ARG A 181 -9.47 -6.78 -10.60
N ARG A 182 -8.99 -8.00 -10.42
CA ARG A 182 -8.10 -8.66 -11.39
C ARG A 182 -8.39 -10.14 -11.64
N ALA A 183 -9.35 -10.74 -10.92
CA ALA A 183 -9.64 -12.17 -10.98
C ALA A 183 -8.38 -13.06 -10.85
N PRO A 184 -7.52 -12.86 -9.83
CA PRO A 184 -6.27 -13.62 -9.65
C PRO A 184 -6.47 -15.13 -9.59
N SER A 185 -7.62 -15.57 -9.06
CA SER A 185 -7.97 -16.96 -8.87
C SER A 185 -9.24 -17.30 -9.67
N PRO A 186 -9.18 -18.19 -10.68
CA PRO A 186 -10.38 -18.83 -11.20
C PRO A 186 -11.18 -19.41 -10.01
N PRO A 187 -12.50 -19.15 -9.90
CA PRO A 187 -13.43 -18.91 -10.99
C PRO A 187 -13.95 -17.47 -11.13
N HIS A 188 -13.41 -16.47 -10.42
CA HIS A 188 -13.99 -15.14 -10.41
C HIS A 188 -13.87 -14.39 -11.75
N THR A 189 -14.82 -13.49 -12.02
CA THR A 189 -14.78 -12.54 -13.14
C THR A 189 -14.35 -11.17 -12.64
N SER A 190 -13.46 -10.50 -13.39
CA SER A 190 -13.06 -9.14 -13.04
C SER A 190 -14.14 -8.14 -13.43
N VAL A 191 -14.31 -7.11 -12.60
CA VAL A 191 -15.19 -5.97 -12.84
C VAL A 191 -14.41 -4.92 -13.66
N PRO A 192 -14.82 -4.61 -14.90
CA PRO A 192 -14.11 -3.63 -15.73
C PRO A 192 -13.95 -2.26 -15.06
N ASN A 193 -12.72 -1.85 -14.74
CA ASN A 193 -12.45 -0.67 -13.91
C ASN A 193 -12.52 0.71 -14.62
N GLY A 194 -12.92 0.78 -15.90
CA GLY A 194 -12.95 2.04 -16.66
C GLY A 194 -11.58 2.65 -17.03
N GLY A 195 -10.47 2.07 -16.56
CA GLY A 195 -9.10 2.42 -16.95
C GLY A 195 -8.41 3.52 -16.15
N GLY A 196 -9.08 4.19 -15.20
CA GLY A 196 -8.55 5.35 -14.47
C GLY A 196 -8.25 6.55 -15.37
N GLY A 197 -8.27 7.76 -14.80
CA GLY A 197 -7.91 8.98 -15.54
C GLY A 197 -9.08 9.66 -16.26
N ALA A 198 -10.22 9.77 -15.57
CA ALA A 198 -11.28 10.69 -15.95
C ALA A 198 -10.71 12.10 -16.23
N THR A 199 -11.23 12.78 -17.26
CA THR A 199 -10.81 14.16 -17.55
C THR A 199 -11.49 15.15 -16.63
N THR A 200 -10.97 16.38 -16.57
CA THR A 200 -11.55 17.46 -15.75
C THR A 200 -13.04 17.62 -15.98
N GLU A 201 -13.52 17.55 -17.21
CA GLU A 201 -14.94 17.69 -17.52
C GLU A 201 -15.77 16.49 -17.05
N GLU A 202 -15.22 15.27 -17.07
CA GLU A 202 -15.89 14.08 -16.54
C GLU A 202 -15.99 14.15 -15.02
N MET A 203 -14.90 14.54 -14.35
CA MET A 203 -14.89 14.77 -12.90
C MET A 203 -15.89 15.86 -12.50
N LEU A 204 -15.92 17.00 -13.21
CA LEU A 204 -16.89 18.06 -12.96
C LEU A 204 -18.35 17.63 -13.22
N TRP A 205 -18.58 16.77 -14.21
CA TRP A 205 -19.90 16.17 -14.43
C TRP A 205 -20.30 15.29 -13.26
N ASN A 206 -19.36 14.49 -12.75
CA ASN A 206 -19.60 13.60 -11.61
C ASN A 206 -19.86 14.38 -10.32
N GLU A 207 -19.07 15.43 -10.06
CA GLU A 207 -19.29 16.36 -8.97
C GLU A 207 -20.63 17.11 -9.10
N LEU A 208 -21.08 17.44 -10.32
CA LEU A 208 -22.39 18.04 -10.52
C LEU A 208 -23.53 17.09 -10.10
N ARG A 209 -23.41 15.78 -10.35
CA ARG A 209 -24.39 14.77 -9.90
C ARG A 209 -24.50 14.73 -8.37
N GLN A 210 -23.36 14.83 -7.70
CA GLN A 210 -23.26 14.91 -6.25
C GLN A 210 -23.81 16.26 -5.74
N LEU A 211 -23.47 17.40 -6.36
CA LEU A 211 -23.99 18.72 -6.00
C LEU A 211 -25.52 18.77 -6.07
N MET A 212 -26.12 18.11 -7.06
CA MET A 212 -27.58 18.01 -7.20
C MET A 212 -28.27 17.23 -6.07
N SER A 213 -27.51 16.51 -5.25
CA SER A 213 -27.99 15.81 -4.06
C SER A 213 -27.88 16.65 -2.78
N GLY A 214 -27.36 17.87 -2.87
CA GLY A 214 -27.04 18.70 -1.70
C GLY A 214 -25.67 18.43 -1.10
N THR A 215 -24.83 17.64 -1.77
CA THR A 215 -23.43 17.41 -1.38
C THR A 215 -22.59 18.65 -1.64
N THR A 216 -21.74 19.02 -0.69
CA THR A 216 -20.82 20.18 -0.78
C THR A 216 -19.35 19.79 -0.77
N SER A 217 -19.04 18.59 -0.27
CA SER A 217 -17.67 18.08 -0.12
C SER A 217 -17.58 16.61 -0.55
N VAL A 218 -16.43 16.21 -1.09
CA VAL A 218 -16.14 14.84 -1.50
C VAL A 218 -14.71 14.47 -1.14
N PHE A 219 -14.49 13.23 -0.74
CA PHE A 219 -13.17 12.59 -0.63
C PHE A 219 -13.07 11.55 -1.74
N GLY A 220 -12.36 11.89 -2.82
CA GLY A 220 -12.66 11.38 -4.17
C GLY A 220 -11.56 10.61 -4.88
N SER A 221 -10.48 10.23 -4.19
CA SER A 221 -9.26 9.67 -4.78
C SER A 221 -8.59 10.66 -5.75
N GLY A 222 -8.35 11.87 -5.26
CA GLY A 222 -7.77 12.99 -5.97
C GLY A 222 -8.77 13.71 -6.90
N GLY A 223 -8.25 14.61 -7.73
CA GLY A 223 -9.05 15.38 -8.68
C GLY A 223 -8.74 16.89 -8.64
N PRO A 224 -9.09 17.65 -9.69
CA PRO A 224 -8.86 19.09 -9.73
C PRO A 224 -9.88 19.83 -8.84
N ASP A 225 -9.63 21.12 -8.61
CA ASP A 225 -10.65 22.01 -8.02
C ASP A 225 -11.93 21.99 -8.87
N GLY A 226 -13.09 21.87 -8.21
CA GLY A 226 -14.36 21.76 -8.91
C GLY A 226 -15.55 22.40 -8.19
N LEU A 227 -16.72 21.82 -8.42
CA LEU A 227 -18.00 22.20 -7.83
C LEU A 227 -18.06 21.85 -6.35
N LEU A 228 -17.52 20.69 -5.98
CA LEU A 228 -17.43 20.27 -4.60
C LEU A 228 -16.09 20.68 -4.01
N ARG A 229 -16.05 20.76 -2.69
CA ARG A 229 -14.79 20.80 -1.96
C ARG A 229 -14.17 19.41 -1.98
N ASN A 230 -13.04 19.27 -2.65
CA ASN A 230 -12.28 18.03 -2.59
C ASN A 230 -11.45 17.98 -1.29
N LEU A 231 -11.64 16.96 -0.47
CA LEU A 231 -11.02 16.82 0.85
C LEU A 231 -9.62 16.19 0.81
N ASP A 232 -9.23 15.57 -0.32
CA ASP A 232 -7.92 14.92 -0.53
C ASP A 232 -6.92 15.74 -1.38
N ASN A 233 -7.10 17.06 -1.45
CA ASN A 233 -6.24 17.94 -2.24
C ASN A 233 -6.04 19.34 -1.60
N ASP A 234 -4.84 19.60 -1.07
CA ASP A 234 -4.36 20.84 -0.43
C ASP A 234 -4.15 22.01 -1.41
N GLY A 235 -4.53 21.84 -2.68
CA GLY A 235 -4.51 22.90 -3.67
C GLY A 235 -5.39 24.08 -3.27
N ARG A 236 -6.70 23.84 -3.06
CA ARG A 236 -7.75 24.88 -2.84
C ARG A 236 -9.08 24.37 -2.26
N ASN A 237 -9.09 23.36 -1.38
CA ASN A 237 -10.34 22.97 -0.73
C ASN A 237 -10.98 24.13 0.09
N GLY A 238 -10.18 25.13 0.51
CA GLY A 238 -10.65 26.32 1.23
C GLY A 238 -10.71 26.13 2.76
N LEU A 239 -10.19 25.01 3.26
CA LEU A 239 -10.10 24.66 4.68
C LEU A 239 -8.67 24.80 5.24
N GLY A 240 -7.64 24.61 4.40
CA GLY A 240 -6.24 24.71 4.81
C GLY A 240 -5.72 23.46 5.55
N VAL A 241 -6.42 22.34 5.37
CA VAL A 241 -6.10 20.98 5.84
C VAL A 241 -6.60 20.00 4.79
N GLU A 242 -5.97 18.83 4.62
CA GLU A 242 -6.37 17.77 3.68
C GLU A 242 -6.32 16.40 4.36
N ALA A 243 -7.19 15.48 3.95
CA ALA A 243 -7.11 14.07 4.34
C ALA A 243 -6.28 13.29 3.31
N ASP A 244 -5.45 12.36 3.76
CA ASP A 244 -4.64 11.52 2.88
C ASP A 244 -5.40 10.25 2.48
N TYR A 245 -5.34 9.93 1.20
CA TYR A 245 -6.04 8.81 0.59
C TYR A 245 -5.05 7.71 0.22
N GLU A 246 -5.31 6.46 0.64
CA GLU A 246 -4.48 5.31 0.27
C GLU A 246 -5.33 4.06 0.01
N THR A 247 -5.31 3.55 -1.23
CA THR A 247 -6.07 2.34 -1.60
C THR A 247 -5.36 1.07 -1.19
N PHE A 248 -4.04 1.07 -1.13
CA PHE A 248 -3.24 -0.11 -0.84
C PHE A 248 -2.26 0.20 0.30
N PRO A 249 -2.77 0.40 1.54
CA PRO A 249 -1.95 0.83 2.68
C PRO A 249 -0.85 -0.17 3.03
N LEU A 250 -1.01 -1.43 2.62
CA LEU A 250 -0.01 -2.49 2.81
C LEU A 250 0.86 -2.73 1.57
N GLY A 251 0.67 -1.98 0.49
CA GLY A 251 1.43 -2.15 -0.76
C GLY A 251 1.00 -3.36 -1.60
N ASP A 252 -0.21 -3.86 -1.38
CA ASP A 252 -0.82 -5.04 -2.02
C ASP A 252 -1.48 -4.75 -3.38
N ALA A 253 -1.08 -3.66 -4.04
CA ALA A 253 -1.55 -3.32 -5.39
C ALA A 253 -1.24 -4.43 -6.44
N ASP A 254 -0.27 -5.29 -6.13
CA ASP A 254 0.13 -6.47 -6.90
C ASP A 254 -0.69 -7.75 -6.59
N GLU A 255 -1.74 -7.62 -5.76
CA GLU A 255 -2.66 -8.71 -5.33
C GLU A 255 -2.07 -9.65 -4.28
N THR A 256 -0.96 -9.28 -3.63
CA THR A 256 -0.43 -10.04 -2.49
C THR A 256 -1.45 -10.07 -1.36
N GLN A 257 -1.76 -11.27 -0.85
CA GLN A 257 -2.70 -11.50 0.24
C GLN A 257 -2.09 -12.52 1.21
N PHE A 258 -2.40 -12.36 2.49
CA PHE A 258 -2.00 -13.27 3.55
C PHE A 258 -3.17 -13.51 4.50
N THR A 259 -3.25 -14.71 5.05
CA THR A 259 -4.26 -15.09 6.05
C THR A 259 -3.80 -14.89 7.48
N ASP A 260 -2.49 -14.94 7.73
CA ASP A 260 -1.91 -15.07 9.07
C ASP A 260 -0.47 -14.51 9.15
N SER A 261 -0.05 -13.66 8.21
CA SER A 261 1.27 -13.03 8.21
C SER A 261 1.26 -11.65 7.56
N CYS A 262 2.24 -10.79 7.86
CA CYS A 262 2.29 -9.42 7.33
C CYS A 262 3.44 -9.19 6.36
N GLY A 263 3.78 -10.21 5.55
CA GLY A 263 4.88 -10.19 4.58
C GLY A 263 4.66 -9.29 3.35
N TYR A 264 3.85 -8.23 3.45
CA TYR A 264 3.51 -7.37 2.33
C TYR A 264 4.69 -6.49 1.87
N SER A 265 4.81 -6.36 0.54
CA SER A 265 5.70 -5.43 -0.15
C SER A 265 5.50 -4.01 0.35
N TYR A 266 6.55 -3.34 0.81
CA TYR A 266 6.53 -1.96 1.34
C TYR A 266 5.62 -0.98 0.56
N CYS A 267 4.59 -0.43 1.23
CA CYS A 267 3.90 0.78 0.78
C CYS A 267 4.88 1.97 0.91
N ARG A 268 5.04 2.75 -0.16
CA ARG A 268 6.05 3.82 -0.25
C ARG A 268 5.79 5.01 0.68
N SER A 269 4.54 5.19 1.13
CA SER A 269 4.01 6.36 1.85
C SER A 269 3.55 6.04 3.29
N CYS A 270 3.46 4.76 3.66
CA CYS A 270 2.79 4.30 4.86
C CYS A 270 3.83 3.91 5.94
N THR A 271 4.36 4.88 6.69
CA THR A 271 5.08 4.64 7.96
C THR A 271 4.27 5.27 9.09
N THR A 272 4.35 4.77 10.32
CA THR A 272 3.60 5.37 11.45
C THR A 272 3.91 6.87 11.56
N SER A 273 5.18 7.25 11.41
CA SER A 273 5.62 8.66 11.34
C SER A 273 5.06 9.45 10.15
N GLY A 274 4.85 8.81 9.01
CA GLY A 274 4.22 9.42 7.83
C GLY A 274 2.76 9.71 8.11
N VAL A 275 2.03 8.74 8.66
CA VAL A 275 0.61 8.85 8.97
C VAL A 275 0.34 9.85 10.10
N THR A 276 1.13 9.85 11.19
CA THR A 276 0.97 10.85 12.28
C THR A 276 1.25 12.29 11.84
N SER A 277 1.98 12.48 10.74
CA SER A 277 2.23 13.81 10.17
C SER A 277 1.08 14.37 9.33
N GLN A 278 0.12 13.52 8.97
CA GLN A 278 -1.06 13.88 8.19
C GLN A 278 -2.15 14.48 9.09
N HIS A 279 -3.10 15.21 8.49
CA HIS A 279 -4.25 15.72 9.24
C HIS A 279 -5.29 14.63 9.52
N ALA A 280 -5.52 13.76 8.53
CA ALA A 280 -6.28 12.51 8.66
C ALA A 280 -5.74 11.51 7.61
N PHE A 281 -5.76 10.22 7.92
CA PHE A 281 -5.35 9.13 7.04
C PHE A 281 -6.53 8.20 6.79
N VAL A 282 -6.92 8.04 5.53
CA VAL A 282 -8.19 7.40 5.20
C VAL A 282 -7.98 6.27 4.18
N PRO A 283 -7.52 5.09 4.64
CA PRO A 283 -7.22 3.96 3.75
C PRO A 283 -8.38 2.98 3.53
N HIS A 284 -8.29 2.18 2.46
CA HIS A 284 -9.11 0.96 2.26
C HIS A 284 -8.61 -0.19 3.13
N VAL A 285 -9.43 -0.62 4.10
CA VAL A 285 -9.07 -1.66 5.07
C VAL A 285 -10.20 -2.67 5.24
N ALA A 286 -9.84 -3.96 5.25
CA ALA A 286 -10.78 -5.05 5.43
C ALA A 286 -11.94 -5.01 4.42
N GLU A 287 -11.60 -4.69 3.17
CA GLU A 287 -12.57 -4.65 2.07
C GLU A 287 -12.82 -6.07 1.52
N GLY A 288 -13.66 -6.80 2.23
CA GLY A 288 -14.01 -8.19 1.93
C GLY A 288 -14.66 -8.88 3.14
N ILE A 289 -14.94 -10.18 3.01
CA ILE A 289 -15.62 -11.00 4.02
C ILE A 289 -14.79 -12.24 4.44
N ASN A 290 -13.53 -12.33 3.99
CA ASN A 290 -12.62 -13.43 4.29
C ASN A 290 -11.48 -13.05 5.24
N GLU A 291 -10.73 -14.05 5.68
CA GLU A 291 -9.62 -13.88 6.62
C GLU A 291 -8.51 -13.02 6.03
N GLU A 292 -8.28 -13.07 4.71
CA GLU A 292 -7.30 -12.21 4.05
C GLU A 292 -7.66 -10.73 4.18
N ALA A 293 -8.94 -10.36 4.04
CA ALA A 293 -9.40 -8.99 4.22
C ALA A 293 -9.23 -8.56 5.69
N ARG A 294 -9.63 -9.41 6.65
CA ARG A 294 -9.42 -9.15 8.08
C ARG A 294 -7.95 -8.97 8.44
N ASN A 295 -7.07 -9.77 7.84
CA ASN A 295 -5.63 -9.72 8.10
C ASN A 295 -5.01 -8.39 7.66
N GLU A 296 -5.62 -7.64 6.74
CA GLU A 296 -5.16 -6.29 6.40
C GLU A 296 -5.15 -5.38 7.64
N PHE A 297 -6.22 -5.39 8.44
CA PHE A 297 -6.30 -4.62 9.68
C PHE A 297 -5.23 -5.06 10.70
N ARG A 298 -5.08 -6.36 10.92
CA ARG A 298 -4.07 -6.88 11.86
C ARG A 298 -2.64 -6.48 11.47
N CYS A 299 -2.36 -6.48 10.17
CA CYS A 299 -1.04 -6.09 9.67
C CYS A 299 -0.76 -4.59 9.74
N MET A 300 -1.80 -3.77 9.97
CA MET A 300 -1.67 -2.36 10.30
C MET A 300 -1.41 -2.12 11.81
N ARG A 301 -1.06 -3.16 12.57
CA ARG A 301 -0.58 -3.09 13.97
C ARG A 301 0.86 -3.57 14.14
N GLU A 302 1.52 -4.04 13.09
CA GLU A 302 2.85 -4.68 13.21
C GLU A 302 4.01 -3.70 12.94
N GLY A 303 4.87 -3.49 13.94
CA GLY A 303 6.12 -2.73 13.79
C GLY A 303 5.89 -1.24 13.49
N ASP A 304 6.64 -0.67 12.54
CA ASP A 304 6.49 0.73 12.09
C ASP A 304 5.28 0.95 11.15
N ARG A 305 4.31 0.03 11.19
CA ARG A 305 3.06 0.06 10.40
C ARG A 305 1.82 0.19 11.29
N ASP A 306 1.97 0.64 12.53
CA ASP A 306 0.83 0.91 13.40
C ASP A 306 0.06 2.13 12.87
N PHE A 307 -1.08 1.87 12.22
CA PHE A 307 -1.96 2.88 11.64
C PHE A 307 -3.34 2.90 12.29
N VAL A 308 -3.61 1.99 13.23
CA VAL A 308 -4.84 1.96 14.02
C VAL A 308 -4.67 2.94 15.18
N MET A 309 -4.94 4.21 14.90
CA MET A 309 -4.68 5.32 15.80
C MET A 309 -5.61 6.51 15.48
N PRO A 310 -5.74 7.51 16.37
CA PRO A 310 -6.80 8.53 16.27
C PRO A 310 -6.79 9.42 15.02
N VAL A 311 -5.73 9.39 14.21
CA VAL A 311 -5.65 10.15 12.95
C VAL A 311 -6.28 9.40 11.77
N SER A 312 -6.75 8.17 11.96
CA SER A 312 -7.13 7.28 10.89
C SER A 312 -8.64 7.02 10.83
N ALA A 313 -9.18 6.90 9.62
CA ALA A 313 -10.55 6.44 9.37
C ALA A 313 -10.57 5.38 8.26
N PHE A 314 -11.18 4.23 8.51
CA PHE A 314 -11.09 3.09 7.60
C PHE A 314 -12.28 3.02 6.65
N ILE A 315 -12.00 2.94 5.35
CA ILE A 315 -13.00 2.77 4.31
C ILE A 315 -13.41 1.29 4.24
N HIS A 316 -14.72 1.06 4.19
CA HIS A 316 -15.39 -0.24 4.12
C HIS A 316 -15.49 -1.00 5.45
N GLY A 317 -14.39 -1.52 6.00
CA GLY A 317 -14.41 -2.25 7.29
C GLY A 317 -15.30 -3.52 7.31
N VAL A 318 -15.51 -4.17 6.16
CA VAL A 318 -16.48 -5.28 6.03
C VAL A 318 -15.99 -6.56 6.74
N GLY A 319 -14.68 -6.80 6.70
CA GLY A 319 -14.05 -8.04 7.20
C GLY A 319 -13.69 -8.01 8.68
N LEU A 320 -14.08 -6.98 9.42
CA LEU A 320 -13.75 -6.86 10.84
C LEU A 320 -14.70 -7.67 11.74
N LEU A 321 -14.17 -8.13 12.86
CA LEU A 321 -14.91 -8.74 13.97
C LEU A 321 -15.13 -7.75 15.11
N ALA A 322 -16.05 -8.07 16.03
CA ALA A 322 -16.32 -7.29 17.23
C ALA A 322 -15.04 -6.92 18.02
N SER A 323 -14.05 -7.82 18.13
CA SER A 323 -12.75 -7.52 18.75
C SER A 323 -11.95 -6.44 18.03
N ASP A 324 -11.93 -6.49 16.70
CA ASP A 324 -11.20 -5.53 15.87
C ASP A 324 -11.91 -4.15 15.90
N ILE A 325 -13.24 -4.17 15.96
CA ILE A 325 -14.08 -2.96 16.09
C ILE A 325 -13.92 -2.32 17.46
N ALA A 326 -13.86 -3.12 18.53
CA ALA A 326 -13.58 -2.62 19.87
C ALA A 326 -12.19 -1.97 19.93
N GLU A 327 -11.19 -2.54 19.24
CA GLU A 327 -9.86 -1.94 19.13
C GLU A 327 -9.92 -0.60 18.39
N MET A 328 -10.65 -0.51 17.27
CA MET A 328 -10.91 0.78 16.60
C MET A 328 -11.52 1.80 17.55
N ALA A 329 -12.47 1.40 18.40
CA ALA A 329 -13.09 2.29 19.37
C ALA A 329 -12.11 2.79 20.43
N LEU A 330 -11.23 1.92 20.95
CA LEU A 330 -10.20 2.30 21.92
C LEU A 330 -9.19 3.28 21.32
N GLU A 331 -8.81 3.05 20.07
CA GLU A 331 -7.79 3.83 19.35
C GLU A 331 -8.38 5.05 18.63
N GLU A 332 -9.67 5.37 18.86
CA GLU A 332 -10.41 6.48 18.25
C GLU A 332 -10.36 6.47 16.70
N VAL A 333 -10.37 5.29 16.07
CA VAL A 333 -10.41 5.11 14.62
C VAL A 333 -11.86 5.10 14.13
N GLU A 334 -12.18 5.93 13.14
CA GLU A 334 -13.54 5.99 12.59
C GLU A 334 -13.77 5.02 11.41
N LEU A 335 -15.05 4.79 11.07
CA LEU A 335 -15.48 4.01 9.90
C LEU A 335 -16.03 4.93 8.80
N VAL A 336 -15.61 4.74 7.55
CA VAL A 336 -16.29 5.27 6.36
C VAL A 336 -17.01 4.14 5.64
N TRP A 337 -18.32 4.05 5.89
CA TRP A 337 -19.18 2.98 5.40
C TRP A 337 -19.72 3.29 4.00
N SER A 338 -19.60 2.33 3.08
CA SER A 338 -20.15 2.43 1.72
C SER A 338 -21.05 1.22 1.44
N PRO A 339 -22.29 1.21 1.95
CA PRO A 339 -23.14 0.01 1.92
C PRO A 339 -23.44 -0.50 0.51
N ARG A 340 -23.80 0.37 -0.43
CA ARG A 340 -24.27 -0.09 -1.75
C ARG A 340 -23.18 -0.84 -2.52
N THR A 341 -21.96 -0.31 -2.51
CA THR A 341 -20.81 -0.96 -3.13
C THR A 341 -20.44 -2.26 -2.43
N ASN A 342 -20.46 -2.29 -1.09
CA ASN A 342 -20.16 -3.50 -0.32
C ASN A 342 -21.16 -4.61 -0.64
N ILE A 343 -22.46 -4.30 -0.60
CA ILE A 343 -23.55 -5.23 -0.91
C ILE A 343 -23.44 -5.72 -2.35
N THR A 344 -23.15 -4.83 -3.29
CA THR A 344 -23.06 -5.18 -4.71
C THR A 344 -21.88 -6.12 -4.98
N LEU A 345 -20.73 -5.89 -4.34
CA LEU A 345 -19.51 -6.68 -4.58
C LEU A 345 -19.48 -7.96 -3.73
N TYR A 346 -19.74 -7.85 -2.44
CA TYR A 346 -19.54 -8.94 -1.47
C TYR A 346 -20.84 -9.66 -1.10
N GLY A 347 -22.00 -9.05 -1.39
CA GLY A 347 -23.30 -9.54 -0.93
C GLY A 347 -23.56 -9.22 0.53
N ASP A 348 -22.58 -8.62 1.22
CA ASP A 348 -22.56 -8.29 2.64
C ASP A 348 -22.05 -6.85 2.82
N THR A 349 -22.06 -6.33 4.05
CA THR A 349 -21.55 -5.01 4.36
C THR A 349 -20.97 -4.97 5.78
N ALA A 350 -20.35 -3.85 6.17
CA ALA A 350 -19.86 -3.68 7.53
C ALA A 350 -20.98 -3.92 8.55
N ARG A 351 -20.64 -4.58 9.66
CA ARG A 351 -21.55 -4.88 10.78
C ARG A 351 -21.80 -3.61 11.61
N VAL A 352 -22.42 -2.60 11.01
CA VAL A 352 -22.52 -1.23 11.55
C VAL A 352 -23.20 -1.12 12.91
N THR A 353 -24.01 -2.10 13.32
CA THR A 353 -24.56 -2.16 14.67
C THR A 353 -23.46 -2.43 15.72
N GLU A 354 -22.50 -3.31 15.44
CA GLU A 354 -21.32 -3.58 16.29
C GLU A 354 -20.48 -2.30 16.44
N TYR A 355 -20.21 -1.60 15.33
CA TYR A 355 -19.51 -0.31 15.35
C TYR A 355 -20.22 0.73 16.22
N ALA A 356 -21.54 0.83 16.10
CA ALA A 356 -22.33 1.77 16.86
C ALA A 356 -22.34 1.44 18.36
N TYR A 357 -22.44 0.15 18.73
CA TYR A 357 -22.35 -0.30 20.12
C TYR A 357 -20.98 -0.04 20.73
N ALA A 358 -19.91 -0.27 19.97
CA ALA A 358 -18.55 0.07 20.38
C ALA A 358 -18.29 1.59 20.47
N GLY A 359 -19.18 2.42 19.91
CA GLY A 359 -19.05 3.88 19.92
C GLY A 359 -18.16 4.44 18.82
N VAL A 360 -17.86 3.66 17.78
CA VAL A 360 -17.10 4.11 16.60
C VAL A 360 -17.97 5.07 15.77
N PRO A 361 -17.52 6.31 15.48
CA PRO A 361 -18.21 7.18 14.56
C PRO A 361 -18.26 6.59 13.15
N ILE A 362 -19.44 6.59 12.54
CA ILE A 362 -19.68 6.07 11.19
C ILE A 362 -19.97 7.23 10.24
N GLY A 363 -19.10 7.45 9.26
CA GLY A 363 -19.33 8.30 8.09
C GLY A 363 -19.82 7.49 6.88
N LEU A 364 -20.37 8.15 5.87
CA LEU A 364 -20.86 7.54 4.63
C LEU A 364 -20.05 7.93 3.40
N GLY A 365 -19.89 6.99 2.49
CA GLY A 365 -19.34 7.20 1.15
C GLY A 365 -20.15 6.49 0.07
N THR A 366 -20.14 7.04 -1.15
CA THR A 366 -20.80 6.40 -2.29
C THR A 366 -19.93 5.37 -2.99
N ASP A 367 -18.60 5.44 -2.82
CA ASP A 367 -17.59 4.75 -3.63
C ASP A 367 -17.77 5.11 -5.13
N TRP A 368 -17.19 4.34 -6.05
CA TRP A 368 -17.25 4.56 -7.48
C TRP A 368 -18.59 4.11 -8.08
N VAL A 369 -19.03 4.80 -9.13
CA VAL A 369 -20.35 4.60 -9.79
C VAL A 369 -20.55 3.19 -10.37
N ARG A 370 -19.50 2.38 -10.45
CA ARG A 370 -19.59 1.02 -10.98
C ARG A 370 -20.36 0.07 -10.07
N SER A 371 -20.13 0.14 -8.76
CA SER A 371 -20.84 -0.66 -7.74
C SER A 371 -21.50 0.18 -6.65
N GLY A 372 -21.11 1.45 -6.55
CA GLY A 372 -21.60 2.40 -5.56
C GLY A 372 -22.87 3.17 -5.98
N SER A 373 -23.24 4.15 -5.16
CA SER A 373 -24.38 5.01 -5.46
C SER A 373 -24.08 6.07 -6.48
N MET A 374 -25.13 6.51 -7.17
CA MET A 374 -25.08 7.66 -8.07
C MET A 374 -24.66 8.96 -7.36
N ASN A 375 -25.19 9.18 -6.16
CA ASN A 375 -24.92 10.33 -5.33
C ASN A 375 -25.33 10.05 -3.87
N MET A 376 -25.07 10.99 -2.97
CA MET A 376 -25.37 10.82 -1.55
C MET A 376 -26.85 10.61 -1.21
N LEU A 377 -27.81 11.21 -1.95
CA LEU A 377 -29.24 10.92 -1.71
C LEU A 377 -29.57 9.45 -2.01
N ARG A 378 -28.94 8.85 -3.02
CA ARG A 378 -29.12 7.43 -3.32
C ARG A 378 -28.39 6.50 -2.34
N GLU A 379 -27.29 6.94 -1.75
CA GLU A 379 -26.64 6.21 -0.66
C GLU A 379 -27.50 6.26 0.61
N LEU A 380 -28.09 7.42 0.94
CA LEU A 380 -29.01 7.55 2.07
C LEU A 380 -30.27 6.67 1.92
N VAL A 381 -30.81 6.53 0.71
CA VAL A 381 -31.88 5.57 0.43
C VAL A 381 -31.42 4.13 0.67
N CYS A 382 -30.19 3.78 0.26
CA CYS A 382 -29.62 2.46 0.54
C CYS A 382 -29.51 2.19 2.05
N VAL A 383 -28.99 3.18 2.80
CA VAL A 383 -28.83 3.09 4.25
C VAL A 383 -30.18 2.96 4.95
N ASP A 384 -31.17 3.78 4.58
CA ASP A 384 -32.49 3.76 5.19
C ASP A 384 -33.26 2.46 4.91
N GLU A 385 -33.21 1.97 3.67
CA GLU A 385 -33.80 0.69 3.29
C GLU A 385 -33.10 -0.48 3.98
N PHE A 386 -31.76 -0.46 4.05
CA PHE A 386 -31.00 -1.50 4.73
C PHE A 386 -31.29 -1.50 6.24
N ASN A 387 -31.29 -0.33 6.87
CA ASN A 387 -31.62 -0.18 8.29
C ASN A 387 -33.04 -0.68 8.61
N ALA A 388 -34.03 -0.32 7.79
CA ALA A 388 -35.42 -0.72 8.00
C ALA A 388 -35.66 -2.23 7.80
N ASN A 389 -35.02 -2.84 6.80
CA ASN A 389 -35.30 -4.22 6.40
C ASN A 389 -34.35 -5.25 7.02
N HIS A 390 -33.12 -4.85 7.35
CA HIS A 390 -32.04 -5.75 7.77
C HIS A 390 -31.51 -5.45 9.17
N LEU A 391 -31.71 -4.25 9.71
CA LEU A 391 -31.21 -3.86 11.05
C LEU A 391 -32.33 -3.54 12.04
N ALA A 392 -33.57 -3.99 11.79
CA ALA A 392 -34.73 -3.71 12.63
C ALA A 392 -35.02 -2.22 12.93
N GLY A 393 -34.53 -1.29 12.11
CA GLY A 393 -34.63 0.15 12.34
C GLY A 393 -33.70 0.66 13.45
N PHE A 394 -32.55 0.01 13.64
CA PHE A 394 -31.54 0.32 14.66
C PHE A 394 -31.15 1.80 14.69
N PHE A 395 -30.85 2.39 13.53
CA PHE A 395 -30.45 3.79 13.44
C PHE A 395 -31.67 4.71 13.30
N PRO A 396 -31.86 5.70 14.19
CA PRO A 396 -32.87 6.73 13.99
C PRO A 396 -32.41 7.72 12.89
N ASP A 397 -33.37 8.47 12.33
CA ASP A 397 -33.13 9.39 11.20
C ASP A 397 -31.97 10.37 11.42
N GLU A 398 -31.81 10.86 12.65
CA GLU A 398 -30.71 11.76 12.98
C GLU A 398 -29.35 11.08 12.82
N GLN A 399 -29.21 9.82 13.23
CA GLN A 399 -27.92 9.11 13.12
C GLN A 399 -27.56 8.87 11.66
N MET A 400 -28.51 8.42 10.82
CA MET A 400 -28.28 8.28 9.38
C MET A 400 -27.91 9.61 8.70
N TRP A 401 -28.49 10.73 9.15
CA TRP A 401 -28.12 12.06 8.70
C TRP A 401 -26.73 12.51 9.18
N LEU A 402 -26.37 12.22 10.45
CA LEU A 402 -25.03 12.49 11.00
C LEU A 402 -23.96 11.73 10.23
N MET A 403 -24.24 10.48 9.81
CA MET A 403 -23.34 9.70 8.98
C MET A 403 -23.04 10.35 7.61
N ALA A 404 -23.91 11.22 7.08
CA ALA A 404 -23.64 11.97 5.84
C ALA A 404 -23.21 13.42 6.08
N THR A 405 -23.00 13.82 7.34
CA THR A 405 -22.67 15.20 7.72
C THR A 405 -21.55 15.23 8.77
N GLN A 406 -21.88 15.35 10.06
CA GLN A 406 -20.89 15.55 11.12
C GLN A 406 -19.93 14.37 11.25
N ASN A 407 -20.41 13.12 11.24
CA ASN A 407 -19.55 11.96 11.47
C ASN A 407 -18.52 11.79 10.36
N THR A 408 -18.90 12.04 9.09
CA THR A 408 -17.93 12.07 7.99
C THR A 408 -16.91 13.19 8.14
N ALA A 409 -17.32 14.36 8.66
CA ALA A 409 -16.38 15.42 8.98
C ALA A 409 -15.42 15.02 10.12
N THR A 410 -15.92 14.31 11.14
CA THR A 410 -15.14 13.77 12.25
C THR A 410 -14.10 12.76 11.78
N ALA A 411 -14.50 11.82 10.90
CA ALA A 411 -13.59 10.84 10.29
C ALA A 411 -12.40 11.48 9.54
N PHE A 412 -12.54 12.74 9.12
CA PHE A 412 -11.46 13.51 8.47
C PHE A 412 -10.87 14.59 9.36
N ARG A 413 -11.27 14.65 10.64
CA ARG A 413 -10.82 15.65 11.63
C ARG A 413 -11.16 17.10 11.24
N MET A 414 -12.24 17.27 10.47
CA MET A 414 -12.75 18.53 9.92
C MET A 414 -14.10 18.96 10.51
N ASP A 415 -14.59 18.29 11.55
CA ASP A 415 -15.86 18.56 12.24
C ASP A 415 -15.95 19.97 12.85
N SER A 416 -14.80 20.58 13.17
CA SER A 416 -14.73 21.99 13.59
C SER A 416 -14.89 23.00 12.45
N LEU A 417 -14.85 22.55 11.20
CA LEU A 417 -14.85 23.37 9.99
C LEU A 417 -16.11 23.17 9.13
N ILE A 418 -16.59 21.94 9.01
CA ILE A 418 -17.71 21.51 8.14
C ILE A 418 -18.59 20.44 8.79
N GLY A 419 -19.67 20.04 8.12
CA GLY A 419 -20.55 18.95 8.57
C GLY A 419 -21.56 19.36 9.65
N VAL A 420 -21.49 20.60 10.16
CA VAL A 420 -22.39 21.13 11.18
C VAL A 420 -22.83 22.56 10.88
N LEU A 421 -24.05 22.92 11.30
CA LEU A 421 -24.49 24.32 11.31
C LEU A 421 -24.12 24.95 12.66
N ALA A 422 -22.90 25.47 12.76
CA ALA A 422 -22.38 26.07 13.98
C ALA A 422 -21.67 27.40 13.69
N VAL A 423 -21.69 28.33 14.64
CA VAL A 423 -21.00 29.62 14.50
C VAL A 423 -19.50 29.40 14.28
N GLY A 424 -18.96 29.97 13.20
CA GLY A 424 -17.56 29.84 12.81
C GLY A 424 -17.29 28.72 11.79
N ALA A 425 -18.19 27.74 11.65
CA ALA A 425 -18.09 26.73 10.60
C ALA A 425 -18.32 27.36 9.22
N ARG A 426 -17.83 26.70 8.16
CA ARG A 426 -18.11 27.10 6.78
C ARG A 426 -19.61 26.99 6.50
N ALA A 427 -20.14 27.94 5.76
CA ALA A 427 -21.53 27.90 5.29
C ALA A 427 -21.67 26.93 4.10
N ASP A 428 -21.38 25.66 4.37
CA ASP A 428 -21.68 24.50 3.53
C ASP A 428 -23.08 24.03 3.91
N ILE A 429 -24.08 24.42 3.13
CA ILE A 429 -25.51 24.32 3.50
C ILE A 429 -26.31 23.75 2.34
N ALA A 430 -27.22 22.83 2.63
CA ALA A 430 -28.25 22.37 1.72
C ALA A 430 -29.65 22.58 2.31
N ILE A 431 -30.58 23.05 1.48
CA ILE A 431 -31.99 23.24 1.85
C ILE A 431 -32.84 22.24 1.09
N TYR A 432 -33.69 21.51 1.79
CA TYR A 432 -34.57 20.48 1.23
C TYR A 432 -36.03 20.82 1.48
N ASP A 433 -36.91 20.47 0.54
CA ASP A 433 -38.34 20.57 0.75
C ASP A 433 -38.79 19.67 1.90
N ALA A 434 -39.62 20.21 2.79
CA ALA A 434 -40.12 19.50 3.95
C ALA A 434 -41.66 19.41 3.95
N SER A 435 -42.26 19.51 2.76
CA SER A 435 -43.71 19.48 2.60
C SER A 435 -44.30 18.07 2.74
N SER A 436 -43.50 17.04 2.41
CA SER A 436 -43.85 15.61 2.47
C SER A 436 -43.30 14.92 3.71
N ALA A 437 -42.10 15.29 4.15
CA ALA A 437 -41.39 14.77 5.32
C ALA A 437 -40.80 15.93 6.14
N ARG A 438 -40.55 15.74 7.43
CA ARG A 438 -40.04 16.80 8.34
C ARG A 438 -38.69 16.43 8.92
N ASP A 439 -38.03 17.43 9.50
CA ASP A 439 -36.79 17.27 10.26
C ASP A 439 -35.75 16.47 9.41
N HIS A 440 -35.02 15.52 9.99
CA HIS A 440 -34.01 14.70 9.28
C HIS A 440 -34.60 13.86 8.14
N ARG A 441 -35.85 13.38 8.26
CA ARG A 441 -36.52 12.56 7.24
C ARG A 441 -36.70 13.30 5.91
N ALA A 442 -36.79 14.63 5.94
CA ALA A 442 -36.83 15.46 4.74
C ALA A 442 -35.54 15.36 3.91
N VAL A 443 -34.40 15.08 4.55
CA VAL A 443 -33.11 14.88 3.88
C VAL A 443 -32.97 13.45 3.39
N LEU A 444 -33.27 12.46 4.25
CA LEU A 444 -33.12 11.03 3.94
C LEU A 444 -33.98 10.57 2.77
N GLY A 445 -35.20 11.12 2.66
CA GLY A 445 -36.16 10.78 1.62
C GLY A 445 -36.19 11.76 0.44
N ALA A 446 -35.24 12.69 0.35
CA ALA A 446 -35.21 13.69 -0.72
C ALA A 446 -34.78 13.09 -2.06
N ASP A 447 -35.40 13.58 -3.13
CA ASP A 447 -34.94 13.43 -4.51
C ASP A 447 -34.26 14.72 -5.01
N PRO A 448 -33.56 14.72 -6.16
CA PRO A 448 -32.89 15.92 -6.68
C PRO A 448 -33.81 17.12 -6.91
N ASP A 449 -35.12 16.92 -7.10
CA ASP A 449 -36.08 18.01 -7.18
C ASP A 449 -36.44 18.61 -5.82
N ASP A 450 -36.25 17.90 -4.71
CA ASP A 450 -36.46 18.42 -3.35
C ASP A 450 -35.34 19.38 -2.90
N VAL A 451 -34.18 19.35 -3.56
CA VAL A 451 -33.05 20.23 -3.24
C VAL A 451 -33.32 21.67 -3.65
N VAL A 452 -33.69 22.51 -2.70
CA VAL A 452 -34.09 23.92 -2.89
C VAL A 452 -32.89 24.83 -3.14
N LEU A 453 -31.79 24.64 -2.40
CA LEU A 453 -30.60 25.47 -2.46
C LEU A 453 -29.38 24.69 -1.94
N VAL A 454 -28.23 24.86 -2.59
CA VAL A 454 -26.93 24.33 -2.14
C VAL A 454 -25.91 25.46 -2.14
N MET A 455 -25.22 25.61 -1.00
CA MET A 455 -24.19 26.61 -0.76
C MET A 455 -22.91 25.93 -0.30
N ARG A 456 -21.77 26.38 -0.81
CA ARG A 456 -20.44 25.94 -0.37
C ARG A 456 -19.63 27.15 0.05
N GLY A 457 -19.26 27.23 1.33
CA GLY A 457 -18.53 28.37 1.90
C GLY A 457 -19.27 29.70 1.72
N GLY A 458 -20.62 29.68 1.72
CA GLY A 458 -21.44 30.86 1.48
C GLY A 458 -21.75 31.16 0.01
N ASP A 459 -21.07 30.50 -0.95
CA ASP A 459 -21.36 30.66 -2.37
C ASP A 459 -22.54 29.79 -2.78
N VAL A 460 -23.60 30.40 -3.30
CA VAL A 460 -24.75 29.68 -3.90
C VAL A 460 -24.31 29.00 -5.20
N LEU A 461 -24.50 27.69 -5.30
CA LEU A 461 -24.04 26.86 -6.42
C LEU A 461 -25.17 26.19 -7.21
N PHE A 462 -26.21 25.69 -6.55
CA PHE A 462 -27.29 24.94 -7.19
C PHE A 462 -28.62 25.12 -6.44
N GLY A 463 -29.75 24.90 -7.10
CA GLY A 463 -31.08 24.92 -6.46
C GLY A 463 -32.20 25.34 -7.40
N ASP A 464 -33.35 25.65 -6.82
CA ASP A 464 -34.53 26.18 -7.51
C ASP A 464 -34.18 27.49 -8.24
N SER A 465 -34.53 27.59 -9.52
CA SER A 465 -34.14 28.73 -10.36
C SER A 465 -34.62 30.07 -9.81
N ASP A 466 -35.82 30.14 -9.23
CA ASP A 466 -36.35 31.38 -8.65
C ASP A 466 -35.66 31.80 -7.35
N VAL A 467 -35.06 30.86 -6.63
CA VAL A 467 -34.22 31.12 -5.45
C VAL A 467 -32.80 31.50 -5.86
N VAL A 468 -32.15 30.65 -6.66
CA VAL A 468 -30.76 30.83 -7.09
C VAL A 468 -30.59 32.12 -7.89
N ASP A 469 -31.43 32.37 -8.90
CA ASP A 469 -31.31 33.53 -9.77
C ASP A 469 -31.63 34.85 -9.02
N ALA A 470 -32.32 34.78 -7.88
CA ALA A 470 -32.62 35.93 -7.02
C ALA A 470 -31.45 36.29 -6.08
N VAL A 471 -30.61 35.32 -5.70
CA VAL A 471 -29.44 35.53 -4.84
C VAL A 471 -28.17 35.77 -5.66
N ARG A 472 -27.99 35.04 -6.76
CA ARG A 472 -26.77 35.07 -7.59
C ARG A 472 -27.11 35.27 -9.07
N THR A 473 -26.42 36.22 -9.72
CA THR A 473 -26.65 36.51 -11.14
C THR A 473 -25.72 35.72 -12.06
N GLY A 474 -26.25 35.33 -13.24
CA GLY A 474 -25.45 34.76 -14.32
C GLY A 474 -25.28 33.24 -14.26
N CYS A 475 -26.11 32.55 -13.47
CA CYS A 475 -26.14 31.09 -13.40
C CYS A 475 -26.85 30.50 -14.63
N ASP A 476 -26.49 29.26 -14.97
CA ASP A 476 -27.05 28.55 -16.11
C ASP A 476 -28.31 27.78 -15.69
N SER A 477 -29.32 27.75 -16.57
CA SER A 477 -30.48 26.89 -16.36
C SER A 477 -30.12 25.44 -16.65
N VAL A 478 -30.34 24.57 -15.66
CA VAL A 478 -30.25 23.11 -15.81
C VAL A 478 -31.50 22.55 -16.51
N GLY A 479 -32.64 23.21 -16.30
CA GLY A 479 -33.92 22.87 -16.89
C GLY A 479 -34.89 22.28 -15.86
N ASP A 480 -35.79 21.43 -16.34
CA ASP A 480 -36.77 20.73 -15.50
C ASP A 480 -36.14 19.47 -14.89
N VAL A 481 -35.92 19.49 -13.58
CA VAL A 481 -35.47 18.36 -12.77
C VAL A 481 -36.71 17.87 -12.03
N CYS A 482 -37.32 16.80 -12.54
CA CYS A 482 -38.49 16.12 -11.97
C CYS A 482 -39.69 17.03 -11.64
N GLY A 483 -39.91 18.08 -12.44
CA GLY A 483 -40.99 19.05 -12.24
C GLY A 483 -40.56 20.36 -11.57
N SER A 484 -39.31 20.45 -11.13
CA SER A 484 -38.71 21.64 -10.53
C SER A 484 -37.71 22.28 -11.49
N ALA A 485 -37.87 23.58 -11.79
CA ALA A 485 -36.89 24.31 -12.59
C ALA A 485 -35.64 24.61 -11.76
N LYS A 486 -34.46 24.16 -12.22
CA LYS A 486 -33.19 24.31 -11.50
C LYS A 486 -32.17 25.18 -12.23
N SER A 487 -31.33 25.86 -11.46
CA SER A 487 -30.18 26.65 -11.93
C SER A 487 -28.88 26.16 -11.27
N VAL A 488 -27.75 26.29 -11.99
CA VAL A 488 -26.41 25.98 -11.50
C VAL A 488 -25.43 27.12 -11.81
N CYS A 489 -24.56 27.44 -10.86
CA CYS A 489 -23.61 28.55 -10.96
C CYS A 489 -22.19 28.02 -11.16
N LEU A 490 -21.68 28.12 -12.40
CA LEU A 490 -20.38 27.54 -12.81
C LEU A 490 -19.30 28.58 -13.10
N GLN A 491 -19.54 29.85 -12.74
CA GLN A 491 -18.70 30.96 -13.21
C GLN A 491 -17.27 30.90 -12.63
N GLU A 492 -17.11 30.36 -11.43
CA GLU A 492 -15.80 30.16 -10.78
C GLU A 492 -14.92 29.19 -11.56
N LEU A 493 -15.53 28.22 -12.27
CA LEU A 493 -14.84 27.19 -13.04
C LEU A 493 -14.58 27.62 -14.49
N SER A 494 -14.97 28.84 -14.87
CA SER A 494 -14.83 29.35 -16.24
C SER A 494 -15.43 28.42 -17.31
N THR A 495 -16.50 27.70 -16.97
CA THR A 495 -17.26 26.80 -17.85
C THR A 495 -18.75 27.16 -17.84
N SER A 496 -19.55 26.46 -18.65
CA SER A 496 -21.01 26.56 -18.64
C SER A 496 -21.67 25.19 -18.58
N PHE A 497 -22.92 25.14 -18.13
CA PHE A 497 -23.69 23.90 -18.11
C PHE A 497 -23.84 23.31 -19.51
N GLY A 498 -24.00 24.18 -20.52
CA GLY A 498 -24.04 23.78 -21.92
C GLY A 498 -22.75 23.13 -22.41
N ASP A 499 -21.59 23.60 -21.93
CA ASP A 499 -20.28 23.02 -22.28
C ASP A 499 -20.08 21.67 -21.60
N LEU A 500 -20.38 21.55 -20.30
CA LEU A 500 -20.32 20.27 -19.56
C LEU A 500 -21.26 19.23 -20.19
N MET A 501 -22.50 19.61 -20.46
CA MET A 501 -23.48 18.76 -21.16
C MET A 501 -22.98 18.35 -22.55
N SER A 502 -22.33 19.25 -23.28
CA SER A 502 -21.80 18.95 -24.62
C SER A 502 -20.61 17.99 -24.58
N GLU A 503 -19.77 18.04 -23.54
CA GLU A 503 -18.70 17.07 -23.32
C GLU A 503 -19.26 15.72 -22.89
N ALA A 504 -20.17 15.68 -21.91
CA ALA A 504 -20.81 14.46 -21.44
C ALA A 504 -21.49 13.68 -22.59
N ASN A 505 -22.21 14.39 -23.46
CA ASN A 505 -22.81 13.79 -24.66
C ASN A 505 -21.78 13.30 -25.70
N ARG A 506 -20.64 13.98 -25.84
CA ARG A 506 -19.58 13.58 -26.79
C ARG A 506 -18.87 12.30 -26.36
N ARG A 507 -18.76 12.08 -25.06
CA ARG A 507 -18.09 10.92 -24.48
C ARG A 507 -19.00 9.73 -24.29
N GLU A 508 -20.29 9.89 -24.61
CA GLU A 508 -21.29 8.90 -24.29
C GLU A 508 -21.23 8.55 -22.80
N MET A 509 -21.09 9.56 -21.91
CA MET A 509 -21.18 9.34 -20.46
C MET A 509 -22.55 8.73 -20.17
N GLN A 510 -22.61 7.41 -19.90
CA GLN A 510 -23.88 6.68 -20.01
C GLN A 510 -24.73 6.74 -18.73
N TYR A 511 -24.27 7.43 -17.67
CA TYR A 511 -25.10 7.73 -16.52
C TYR A 511 -25.66 9.17 -16.61
N PRO A 512 -26.99 9.34 -16.76
CA PRO A 512 -27.68 10.62 -16.70
C PRO A 512 -27.30 11.47 -15.50
N LEU A 513 -27.43 12.80 -15.65
CA LEU A 513 -27.11 13.75 -14.60
C LEU A 513 -28.02 13.60 -13.36
N PHE A 514 -29.28 13.25 -13.59
CA PHE A 514 -30.29 13.05 -12.55
C PHE A 514 -31.38 12.09 -13.04
N PHE A 515 -32.17 11.61 -12.09
CA PHE A 515 -33.32 10.74 -12.31
C PHE A 515 -34.46 11.16 -11.39
N CYS A 516 -35.67 10.72 -11.72
CA CYS A 516 -36.86 10.92 -10.90
C CYS A 516 -37.24 9.56 -10.33
N GLY A 517 -36.89 9.31 -9.06
CA GLY A 517 -36.93 7.99 -8.44
C GLY A 517 -35.66 7.17 -8.69
N GLU A 518 -35.80 5.85 -8.72
CA GLU A 518 -34.67 4.92 -8.86
C GLU A 518 -34.07 4.95 -10.28
N PRO A 519 -32.73 5.12 -10.41
CA PRO A 519 -32.07 5.06 -11.70
C PRO A 519 -32.08 3.66 -12.31
N GLU A 520 -32.17 3.59 -13.65
CA GLU A 520 -32.07 2.32 -14.36
C GLU A 520 -30.68 1.71 -14.16
N GLY A 521 -30.65 0.47 -13.65
CA GLY A 521 -29.41 -0.23 -13.41
C GLY A 521 -28.59 0.40 -12.28
N GLU A 522 -29.22 0.95 -11.25
CA GLU A 522 -28.51 1.24 -10.00
C GLU A 522 -28.01 -0.07 -9.36
N PRO A 523 -26.79 -0.10 -8.79
CA PRO A 523 -26.33 -1.25 -8.01
C PRO A 523 -27.27 -1.55 -6.83
N SER A 524 -27.39 -2.81 -6.43
CA SER A 524 -28.42 -3.21 -5.45
C SER A 524 -28.04 -2.79 -4.02
N CYS A 525 -29.05 -2.40 -3.24
CA CYS A 525 -29.00 -2.20 -1.79
C CYS A 525 -29.43 -3.44 -0.98
N MET A 526 -29.77 -4.55 -1.65
CA MET A 526 -30.26 -5.76 -1.00
C MET A 526 -29.13 -6.80 -0.89
N PRO A 527 -28.74 -7.23 0.33
CA PRO A 527 -27.67 -8.21 0.52
C PRO A 527 -28.05 -9.55 -0.09
N ALA A 528 -27.18 -10.16 -0.89
CA ALA A 528 -27.52 -11.43 -1.54
C ALA A 528 -26.28 -12.21 -1.95
N ARG A 529 -26.27 -13.50 -1.60
CA ARG A 529 -25.25 -14.50 -2.00
C ARG A 529 -25.97 -15.74 -2.51
N THR A 530 -26.37 -15.69 -3.79
CA THR A 530 -27.36 -16.62 -4.36
C THR A 530 -26.86 -17.60 -5.44
N SER A 531 -25.61 -17.50 -5.88
CA SER A 531 -25.05 -18.44 -6.86
C SER A 531 -24.95 -19.85 -6.26
N MET A 532 -25.68 -20.82 -6.80
CA MET A 532 -25.64 -22.24 -6.38
C MET A 532 -25.20 -23.14 -7.53
N GLY A 533 -23.88 -23.26 -7.73
CA GLY A 533 -23.26 -24.09 -8.76
C GLY A 533 -23.56 -23.67 -10.22
N GLY A 534 -22.53 -23.65 -11.07
CA GLY A 534 -22.70 -23.26 -12.47
C GLY A 534 -21.39 -22.85 -13.14
N SER A 535 -21.48 -21.87 -14.04
CA SER A 535 -20.31 -21.22 -14.65
C SER A 535 -19.72 -20.09 -13.80
N LEU A 536 -20.40 -19.70 -12.72
CA LEU A 536 -19.94 -18.71 -11.73
C LEU A 536 -19.45 -19.43 -10.45
N PRO A 537 -18.58 -18.78 -9.65
CA PRO A 537 -18.22 -19.24 -8.30
C PRO A 537 -19.46 -19.54 -7.44
N ASP A 538 -19.32 -20.53 -6.55
CA ASP A 538 -20.38 -20.88 -5.60
C ASP A 538 -20.46 -19.80 -4.51
N ALA A 539 -21.66 -19.39 -4.12
CA ALA A 539 -21.82 -18.31 -3.15
C ALA A 539 -21.42 -18.71 -1.72
N MET A 540 -21.47 -20.02 -1.42
CA MET A 540 -21.03 -20.61 -0.16
C MET A 540 -19.55 -20.96 -0.23
N VAL A 541 -18.72 -20.26 0.54
CA VAL A 541 -17.27 -20.41 0.59
C VAL A 541 -16.82 -20.52 2.04
N ASN A 542 -15.90 -21.45 2.32
CA ASN A 542 -15.30 -21.65 3.64
C ASN A 542 -16.29 -21.74 4.83
N GLY A 543 -17.47 -22.37 4.62
CA GLY A 543 -18.47 -22.52 5.67
C GLY A 543 -19.48 -21.38 5.77
N SER A 544 -19.39 -20.36 4.90
CA SER A 544 -20.43 -19.34 4.76
C SER A 544 -21.78 -19.92 4.32
N ASN A 545 -22.87 -19.21 4.61
CA ASN A 545 -24.22 -19.61 4.22
C ASN A 545 -24.72 -18.92 2.95
N TYR A 546 -25.84 -19.43 2.44
CA TYR A 546 -26.57 -18.88 1.30
C TYR A 546 -27.66 -17.96 1.80
N TYR A 547 -27.85 -16.81 1.15
CA TYR A 547 -28.95 -15.90 1.48
C TYR A 547 -29.38 -15.05 0.30
N THR A 548 -30.65 -14.63 0.33
CA THR A 548 -31.26 -13.85 -0.76
C THR A 548 -31.49 -12.39 -0.40
N GLY A 549 -31.35 -12.03 0.88
CA GLY A 549 -31.74 -10.72 1.41
C GLY A 549 -33.25 -10.48 1.43
N MET A 550 -34.07 -11.47 1.06
CA MET A 550 -35.51 -11.31 1.11
C MET A 550 -36.03 -11.67 2.48
N SER A 551 -36.44 -10.67 3.26
CA SER A 551 -37.14 -10.87 4.52
C SER A 551 -38.41 -11.72 4.35
N SER A 552 -38.63 -12.63 5.27
CA SER A 552 -39.75 -13.56 5.32
C SER A 552 -40.26 -13.74 6.76
N ALA A 553 -41.31 -14.55 6.95
CA ALA A 553 -41.82 -14.83 8.29
C ALA A 553 -40.92 -15.79 9.10
N ASP A 554 -40.09 -16.59 8.40
CA ASP A 554 -39.23 -17.61 9.00
C ASP A 554 -37.77 -17.14 9.11
N ASP A 555 -37.39 -16.07 8.39
CA ASP A 555 -36.07 -15.42 8.33
C ASP A 555 -36.36 -13.91 8.16
N MET A 556 -36.36 -13.14 9.25
CA MET A 556 -36.92 -11.78 9.27
C MET A 556 -35.98 -10.71 8.72
N ASP A 557 -34.68 -10.89 8.85
CA ASP A 557 -33.66 -9.98 8.34
C ASP A 557 -33.04 -10.45 7.01
N GLY A 558 -33.41 -11.63 6.51
CA GLY A 558 -33.03 -12.10 5.18
C GLY A 558 -31.60 -12.61 5.09
N ASP A 559 -30.97 -12.97 6.23
CA ASP A 559 -29.59 -13.44 6.31
C ASP A 559 -29.40 -14.92 5.95
N GLY A 560 -30.50 -15.63 5.64
CA GLY A 560 -30.52 -17.02 5.23
C GLY A 560 -30.55 -18.04 6.37
N ILE A 561 -30.76 -17.60 7.61
CA ILE A 561 -30.87 -18.43 8.81
C ILE A 561 -32.29 -18.30 9.36
N ASP A 562 -32.92 -19.44 9.66
CA ASP A 562 -34.27 -19.41 10.22
C ASP A 562 -34.22 -18.77 11.62
N ASN A 563 -35.15 -17.86 11.94
CA ASN A 563 -35.29 -17.13 13.22
C ASN A 563 -35.15 -18.00 14.49
N ALA A 564 -35.40 -19.31 14.40
CA ALA A 564 -35.32 -20.23 15.52
C ALA A 564 -33.91 -20.79 15.78
N SER A 565 -33.01 -20.65 14.81
CA SER A 565 -31.60 -21.08 14.87
C SER A 565 -30.64 -19.89 14.79
N ASP A 566 -31.19 -18.70 14.56
CA ASP A 566 -30.51 -17.43 14.41
C ASP A 566 -30.20 -16.80 15.78
N ASN A 567 -28.95 -16.37 16.02
CA ASN A 567 -28.55 -15.68 17.24
C ASN A 567 -28.83 -14.16 17.21
N CYS A 568 -29.19 -13.59 16.05
CA CYS A 568 -29.74 -12.25 15.89
C CYS A 568 -30.95 -12.21 14.93
N PRO A 569 -32.13 -12.78 15.30
CA PRO A 569 -33.29 -12.98 14.40
C PRO A 569 -33.93 -11.76 13.73
N ARG A 570 -33.38 -10.57 13.90
CA ARG A 570 -33.90 -9.30 13.37
C ARG A 570 -32.79 -8.38 12.85
N VAL A 571 -31.53 -8.77 12.99
CA VAL A 571 -30.36 -7.97 12.64
C VAL A 571 -29.46 -8.85 11.80
N PHE A 572 -29.42 -8.55 10.52
CA PHE A 572 -28.71 -9.30 9.49
C PHE A 572 -27.27 -9.59 9.89
N ASN A 573 -26.99 -10.87 10.18
CA ASN A 573 -25.68 -11.35 10.56
C ASN A 573 -25.36 -12.74 9.96
N PRO A 574 -25.35 -12.85 8.61
CA PRO A 574 -25.05 -14.12 7.96
C PRO A 574 -23.66 -14.64 8.34
N ILE A 575 -23.43 -15.93 8.10
CA ILE A 575 -22.14 -16.57 8.30
C ILE A 575 -21.22 -16.19 7.15
N ARG A 576 -20.15 -15.44 7.41
CA ARG A 576 -19.09 -15.09 6.46
C ARG A 576 -18.01 -16.20 6.41
N PRO A 577 -17.18 -16.24 5.35
CA PRO A 577 -16.04 -17.15 5.26
C PRO A 577 -15.07 -17.10 6.46
N LEU A 578 -14.97 -15.96 7.16
CA LEU A 578 -14.12 -15.79 8.34
C LEU A 578 -14.80 -16.23 9.66
N ASP A 579 -16.12 -16.47 9.67
CA ASP A 579 -16.89 -16.79 10.89
C ASP A 579 -16.88 -18.30 11.23
N ASN A 580 -16.03 -19.10 10.56
CA ASN A 580 -15.80 -20.53 10.85
C ASN A 580 -17.07 -21.42 10.87
N GLY A 581 -18.10 -21.04 10.11
CA GLY A 581 -19.31 -21.84 9.91
C GLY A 581 -20.40 -21.67 10.97
N ALA A 582 -20.33 -20.63 11.81
CA ALA A 582 -21.37 -20.23 12.75
C ALA A 582 -21.55 -18.70 12.72
N GLN A 583 -22.72 -18.20 13.16
CA GLN A 583 -22.87 -16.76 13.38
C GLN A 583 -21.95 -16.33 14.52
N ALA A 584 -21.37 -15.13 14.40
CA ALA A 584 -20.44 -14.59 15.39
C ALA A 584 -21.16 -14.34 16.74
N ASP A 585 -20.45 -14.63 17.84
CA ASP A 585 -20.87 -14.64 19.24
C ASP A 585 -19.56 -14.72 20.07
N ALA A 586 -18.84 -13.61 20.14
CA ALA A 586 -17.45 -13.55 20.58
C ALA A 586 -17.31 -13.78 22.11
N ASP A 587 -18.28 -13.34 22.90
CA ASP A 587 -18.30 -13.57 24.35
C ASP A 587 -18.96 -14.92 24.75
N GLY A 588 -19.71 -15.54 23.84
CA GLY A 588 -20.32 -16.86 23.99
C GLY A 588 -21.56 -16.89 24.88
N ASP A 589 -22.26 -15.76 25.04
CA ASP A 589 -23.46 -15.66 25.86
C ASP A 589 -24.73 -16.19 25.14
N GLY A 590 -24.65 -16.34 23.81
CA GLY A 590 -25.68 -16.85 22.92
C GLY A 590 -26.53 -15.78 22.21
N LEU A 591 -26.24 -14.50 22.44
CA LEU A 591 -26.64 -13.37 21.60
C LEU A 591 -25.54 -13.17 20.54
N GLY A 592 -25.91 -12.89 19.29
CA GLY A 592 -24.89 -12.67 18.26
C GLY A 592 -24.28 -11.26 18.33
N ASP A 593 -23.02 -11.12 17.93
CA ASP A 593 -22.26 -9.86 18.00
C ASP A 593 -23.05 -8.67 17.43
N ALA A 594 -23.73 -8.86 16.30
CA ALA A 594 -24.47 -7.82 15.60
C ALA A 594 -25.65 -7.23 16.39
N CYS A 595 -26.22 -7.97 17.34
CA CYS A 595 -27.36 -7.57 18.15
C CYS A 595 -27.05 -7.50 19.65
N ASP A 596 -25.78 -7.64 20.01
CA ASP A 596 -25.26 -7.54 21.37
C ASP A 596 -24.74 -6.11 21.65
N ASP A 597 -25.10 -5.54 22.80
CA ASP A 597 -24.63 -4.22 23.23
C ASP A 597 -23.27 -4.24 23.93
N ASP A 598 -22.74 -5.43 24.23
CA ASP A 598 -21.41 -5.70 24.78
C ASP A 598 -20.81 -6.96 24.11
N PRO A 599 -20.60 -6.97 22.77
CA PRO A 599 -20.24 -8.17 22.01
C PRO A 599 -18.85 -8.73 22.32
N VAL A 600 -18.04 -7.98 23.07
CA VAL A 600 -16.73 -8.42 23.61
C VAL A 600 -16.72 -8.15 25.10
N ASP A 601 -15.98 -8.93 25.90
CA ASP A 601 -15.76 -8.56 27.29
C ASP A 601 -14.91 -7.28 27.32
N ALA A 602 -15.54 -6.10 27.39
CA ALA A 602 -14.85 -4.81 27.35
C ALA A 602 -13.84 -4.62 28.50
N SER A 603 -13.85 -5.51 29.50
CA SER A 603 -12.83 -5.53 30.53
C SER A 603 -11.54 -6.24 30.09
N ASP A 604 -11.55 -7.07 29.06
CA ASP A 604 -10.45 -7.90 28.53
C ASP A 604 -10.55 -7.95 26.99
N ILE A 605 -10.11 -6.87 26.32
CA ILE A 605 -10.42 -6.64 24.90
C ILE A 605 -9.66 -7.58 23.96
N ASP A 606 -8.46 -8.00 24.35
CA ASP A 606 -7.64 -8.93 23.56
C ASP A 606 -7.94 -10.40 23.88
N GLY A 607 -8.74 -10.65 24.93
CA GLY A 607 -9.27 -11.95 25.31
C GLY A 607 -8.21 -12.90 25.87
N ASP A 608 -7.11 -12.37 26.40
CA ASP A 608 -6.01 -13.17 26.96
C ASP A 608 -6.29 -13.66 28.41
N GLY A 609 -7.33 -13.11 29.05
CA GLY A 609 -7.77 -13.42 30.40
C GLY A 609 -7.31 -12.43 31.47
N ILE A 610 -6.73 -11.29 31.10
CA ILE A 610 -6.27 -10.22 31.98
C ILE A 610 -7.04 -8.93 31.67
N ASP A 611 -7.69 -8.35 32.69
CA ASP A 611 -8.43 -7.11 32.46
C ASP A 611 -7.49 -5.98 31.97
N ASN A 612 -7.92 -5.17 31.00
CA ASN A 612 -7.19 -4.05 30.36
C ASN A 612 -6.48 -3.12 31.36
N ASP A 613 -7.12 -2.84 32.51
CA ASP A 613 -6.55 -1.98 33.57
C ASP A 613 -5.35 -2.61 34.32
N ALA A 614 -5.21 -3.93 34.22
CA ALA A 614 -4.17 -4.75 34.83
C ALA A 614 -3.22 -5.36 33.79
N ASP A 615 -3.52 -5.18 32.52
CA ASP A 615 -2.78 -5.69 31.38
C ASP A 615 -1.65 -4.73 30.97
N ASN A 616 -0.43 -5.26 30.80
CA ASN A 616 0.72 -4.52 30.30
C ASN A 616 0.83 -4.51 28.76
N CYS A 617 -0.04 -5.24 28.05
CA CYS A 617 -0.32 -5.10 26.63
C CYS A 617 -1.83 -5.21 26.33
N PRO A 618 -2.66 -4.21 26.71
CA PRO A 618 -4.12 -4.29 26.62
C PRO A 618 -4.73 -4.56 25.24
N THR A 619 -3.94 -4.60 24.17
CA THR A 619 -4.40 -4.83 22.80
C THR A 619 -3.67 -5.99 22.12
N ALA A 620 -2.78 -6.68 22.82
CA ALA A 620 -1.93 -7.72 22.24
C ALA A 620 -1.80 -8.91 23.20
N PRO A 621 -2.46 -10.05 22.92
CA PRO A 621 -2.62 -11.14 23.87
C PRO A 621 -1.30 -11.62 24.47
N ASN A 622 -1.12 -11.42 25.77
CA ASN A 622 0.08 -11.79 26.51
C ASN A 622 -0.23 -12.24 27.94
N ALA A 623 -1.03 -13.31 28.08
CA ALA A 623 -1.55 -13.80 29.38
C ALA A 623 -0.50 -14.11 30.47
N ASP A 624 0.80 -14.13 30.14
CA ASP A 624 1.90 -14.27 31.08
C ASP A 624 2.44 -12.94 31.65
N GLN A 625 2.00 -11.80 31.09
CA GLN A 625 2.32 -10.42 31.49
C GLN A 625 3.82 -10.22 31.62
N ALA A 626 4.58 -10.81 30.67
CA ALA A 626 6.03 -10.69 30.64
C ALA A 626 6.40 -9.22 30.39
N ASP A 627 7.18 -8.65 31.30
CA ASP A 627 7.77 -7.32 31.23
C ASP A 627 9.16 -7.44 31.84
N ARG A 628 10.17 -7.56 30.98
CA ARG A 628 11.52 -7.95 31.39
C ARG A 628 12.30 -6.79 32.00
N ASP A 629 12.09 -5.58 31.54
CA ASP A 629 12.83 -4.40 32.00
C ASP A 629 12.08 -3.57 33.07
N MET A 630 10.81 -3.92 33.31
CA MET A 630 9.94 -3.41 34.36
C MET A 630 9.53 -1.94 34.18
N ASP A 631 9.35 -1.48 32.95
CA ASP A 631 8.80 -0.16 32.67
C ASP A 631 7.26 -0.11 32.65
N GLY A 632 6.62 -1.28 32.67
CA GLY A 632 5.17 -1.43 32.70
C GLY A 632 4.53 -1.64 31.33
N ILE A 633 5.33 -1.71 30.25
CA ILE A 633 4.91 -2.13 28.91
C ILE A 633 5.34 -3.59 28.75
N GLY A 634 4.44 -4.46 28.27
CA GLY A 634 4.76 -5.87 28.12
C GLY A 634 5.71 -6.16 26.96
N ASP A 635 6.51 -7.22 27.10
CA ASP A 635 7.50 -7.69 26.10
C ASP A 635 6.91 -7.84 24.68
N VAL A 636 5.59 -8.07 24.56
CA VAL A 636 4.86 -8.27 23.30
C VAL A 636 4.59 -6.94 22.58
N CYS A 637 4.37 -5.87 23.33
CA CYS A 637 4.02 -4.54 22.82
C CYS A 637 5.10 -3.47 23.08
N ASP A 638 6.25 -3.86 23.64
CA ASP A 638 7.40 -2.99 23.87
C ASP A 638 8.39 -3.03 22.70
N GLY A 639 8.67 -1.85 22.11
CA GLY A 639 9.68 -1.67 21.06
C GLY A 639 11.12 -1.89 21.53
N CYS A 640 11.35 -1.86 22.85
CA CYS A 640 12.64 -2.08 23.51
C CYS A 640 12.57 -2.94 24.79
N PRO A 641 12.27 -4.26 24.69
CA PRO A 641 12.01 -5.17 25.83
C PRO A 641 13.16 -5.44 26.82
N ASP A 642 14.25 -4.69 26.71
CA ASP A 642 15.46 -4.80 27.53
C ASP A 642 15.89 -3.42 28.09
N ILE A 643 15.20 -2.32 27.76
CA ILE A 643 15.54 -0.96 28.13
C ILE A 643 14.32 -0.28 28.72
N ALA A 644 14.25 -0.22 30.04
CA ALA A 644 13.16 0.43 30.74
C ALA A 644 13.06 1.92 30.34
N ILE A 645 11.97 2.31 29.68
CA ILE A 645 11.72 3.69 29.28
C ILE A 645 10.53 4.24 30.06
N THR A 646 10.74 5.33 30.78
CA THR A 646 9.64 6.00 31.47
C THR A 646 9.01 7.03 30.56
N ALA A 647 7.67 7.13 30.58
CA ALA A 647 6.94 8.18 29.86
C ALA A 647 7.52 9.58 30.15
N GLY A 648 8.01 10.25 29.09
CA GLY A 648 8.63 11.56 29.14
C GLY A 648 10.17 11.59 29.18
N ASP A 649 10.85 10.45 29.01
CA ASP A 649 12.29 10.40 28.86
C ASP A 649 12.75 11.05 27.52
N GLU A 650 13.61 12.06 27.61
CA GLU A 650 14.25 12.71 26.44
C GLU A 650 15.68 12.18 26.26
N THR A 651 15.81 10.87 26.00
CA THR A 651 17.10 10.23 25.75
C THR A 651 17.21 9.71 24.33
N VAL A 652 18.43 9.47 23.86
CA VAL A 652 18.63 8.86 22.53
C VAL A 652 18.00 7.47 22.48
N TYR A 653 17.96 6.71 23.58
CA TYR A 653 17.35 5.40 23.65
C TYR A 653 15.83 5.48 23.52
N ALA A 654 15.18 6.37 24.28
CA ALA A 654 13.73 6.56 24.21
C ALA A 654 13.27 6.93 22.79
N LEU A 655 14.02 7.80 22.11
CA LEU A 655 13.77 8.14 20.70
C LEU A 655 13.93 6.94 19.77
N ARG A 656 15.00 6.16 19.98
CA ARG A 656 15.30 4.97 19.18
C ARG A 656 14.37 3.79 19.49
N CYS A 657 13.51 3.90 20.50
CA CYS A 657 12.55 2.89 20.92
C CYS A 657 11.09 3.29 20.64
N GLY A 658 10.85 4.45 20.01
CA GLY A 658 9.51 4.93 19.67
C GLY A 658 8.73 5.55 20.85
N ALA A 659 9.36 5.74 22.01
CA ALA A 659 8.69 6.17 23.24
C ALA A 659 8.54 7.70 23.38
N THR A 660 9.11 8.49 22.46
CA THR A 660 9.14 9.95 22.55
C THR A 660 8.83 10.60 21.21
N GLU A 661 7.75 11.40 21.15
CA GLU A 661 7.38 12.18 19.97
C GLU A 661 7.71 13.68 20.12
N GLY A 662 7.89 14.36 18.98
CA GLY A 662 7.98 15.82 18.92
C GLY A 662 9.40 16.40 19.06
N SER A 663 9.50 17.56 19.73
CA SER A 663 10.77 18.28 19.90
C SER A 663 11.50 17.83 21.16
N VAL A 664 12.78 17.50 21.02
CA VAL A 664 13.64 16.96 22.09
C VAL A 664 14.87 17.82 22.32
N THR A 665 15.44 17.75 23.53
CA THR A 665 16.77 18.28 23.83
C THR A 665 17.67 17.18 24.37
N LEU A 666 18.56 16.67 23.53
CA LEU A 666 19.54 15.65 23.93
C LEU A 666 20.85 16.28 24.39
N SER A 667 21.42 15.73 25.45
CA SER A 667 22.69 16.18 26.03
C SER A 667 23.74 15.08 25.97
N ASP A 668 25.01 15.48 26.13
CA ASP A 668 26.14 14.56 26.22
C ASP A 668 26.35 13.65 24.99
N LEU A 669 25.97 14.12 23.79
CA LEU A 669 26.23 13.40 22.54
C LEU A 669 27.63 13.72 22.01
N VAL A 670 28.47 12.70 21.78
CA VAL A 670 29.80 12.88 21.20
C VAL A 670 29.78 12.70 19.68
N VAL A 671 30.32 13.66 18.94
CA VAL A 671 30.37 13.68 17.47
C VAL A 671 31.41 12.68 16.94
N THR A 672 30.98 11.76 16.08
CA THR A 672 31.82 10.66 15.54
C THR A 672 32.13 10.78 14.05
N ALA A 673 31.28 11.45 13.26
CA ALA A 673 31.52 11.75 11.85
C ALA A 673 30.82 13.03 11.40
N LEU A 674 31.34 13.67 10.36
CA LEU A 674 30.76 14.88 9.77
C LEU A 674 30.33 14.61 8.33
N VAL A 675 29.13 15.07 7.97
CA VAL A 675 28.59 15.03 6.60
C VAL A 675 28.50 16.48 6.09
N PRO A 676 29.53 17.00 5.39
CA PRO A 676 29.66 18.42 5.07
C PRO A 676 28.75 18.92 3.94
N GLY A 677 28.09 18.02 3.20
CA GLY A 677 27.25 18.34 2.06
C GLY A 677 26.39 17.14 1.63
N GLY A 678 25.72 17.25 0.49
CA GLY A 678 24.76 16.24 0.03
C GLY A 678 23.31 16.65 0.34
N MET A 679 22.38 15.70 0.20
CA MET A 679 20.95 15.93 0.43
C MET A 679 20.58 16.00 1.92
N ASN A 680 21.43 15.48 2.83
CA ASN A 680 21.24 15.55 4.27
C ASN A 680 22.53 15.93 5.02
N PRO A 681 22.97 17.20 4.96
CA PRO A 681 24.17 17.65 5.66
C PRO A 681 23.96 17.69 7.19
N GLY A 682 24.93 17.19 7.94
CA GLY A 682 24.79 16.96 9.38
C GLY A 682 26.00 16.26 9.99
N PHE A 683 25.81 15.56 11.11
CA PHE A 683 26.86 14.78 11.77
C PHE A 683 26.28 13.57 12.51
N PHE A 684 27.07 12.49 12.59
CA PHE A 684 26.77 11.35 13.45
C PHE A 684 27.25 11.64 14.87
N ALA A 685 26.43 11.30 15.85
CA ALA A 685 26.79 11.40 17.25
C ALA A 685 26.27 10.18 18.03
N GLN A 686 26.88 9.91 19.17
CA GLN A 686 26.43 8.85 20.07
C GLN A 686 26.47 9.31 21.52
N GLN A 687 25.65 8.71 22.39
CA GLN A 687 25.63 9.01 23.81
C GLN A 687 27.01 8.74 24.43
N LEU A 688 27.55 9.72 25.15
CA LEU A 688 28.87 9.62 25.76
C LEU A 688 28.87 8.55 26.87
N GLU A 689 29.78 7.59 26.78
CA GLU A 689 29.94 6.53 27.79
C GLU A 689 30.21 7.13 29.18
N GLY A 690 29.40 6.73 30.16
CA GLY A 690 29.48 7.22 31.54
C GLY A 690 28.78 8.56 31.81
N SER A 691 28.08 9.12 30.82
CA SER A 691 27.09 10.17 31.05
C SER A 691 25.87 9.62 31.81
N THR A 692 25.01 10.52 32.31
CA THR A 692 23.84 10.13 33.11
C THR A 692 22.86 9.27 32.29
N ASP A 693 22.71 9.61 31.01
CA ASP A 693 21.70 9.01 30.14
C ASP A 693 22.23 7.80 29.37
N TYR A 694 23.47 7.36 29.64
CA TYR A 694 24.07 6.21 28.97
C TYR A 694 23.54 4.87 29.52
N ALA A 695 22.67 4.21 28.74
CA ALA A 695 22.07 2.92 29.09
C ALA A 695 22.80 1.70 28.46
N GLY A 696 23.77 1.93 27.59
CA GLY A 696 24.48 0.86 26.87
C GLY A 696 24.97 1.30 25.50
N ILE A 697 25.70 0.44 24.80
CA ILE A 697 26.21 0.80 23.46
C ILE A 697 25.13 0.67 22.37
N ASP A 698 24.22 -0.30 22.54
CA ASP A 698 23.09 -0.51 21.64
C ASP A 698 22.10 0.66 21.76
N ARG A 699 21.57 1.12 20.63
CA ARG A 699 20.73 2.30 20.42
C ARG A 699 21.35 3.60 20.92
N SER A 700 22.67 3.66 21.15
CA SER A 700 23.32 4.89 21.64
C SER A 700 23.61 5.92 20.55
N GLY A 701 23.41 5.59 19.27
CA GLY A 701 23.74 6.43 18.12
C GLY A 701 22.53 7.17 17.53
N ILE A 702 22.77 8.38 17.03
CA ILE A 702 21.79 9.16 16.27
C ILE A 702 22.48 10.03 15.21
N PHE A 703 21.79 10.29 14.10
CA PHE A 703 22.21 11.32 13.15
C PHE A 703 21.60 12.68 13.51
N VAL A 704 22.36 13.75 13.36
CA VAL A 704 21.88 15.12 13.58
C VAL A 704 21.95 15.89 12.27
N SER A 705 20.79 16.15 11.68
CA SER A 705 20.68 16.98 10.47
C SER A 705 20.72 18.45 10.82
N THR A 706 21.60 19.20 10.16
CA THR A 706 21.79 20.64 10.40
C THR A 706 21.31 21.50 9.22
N GLY A 707 20.85 20.90 8.12
CA GLY A 707 20.40 21.59 6.90
C GLY A 707 21.50 22.35 6.14
N ALA A 708 22.70 22.43 6.70
CA ALA A 708 23.90 23.00 6.12
C ALA A 708 25.14 22.29 6.70
N ALA A 709 26.32 22.57 6.15
CA ALA A 709 27.57 22.00 6.65
C ALA A 709 27.73 22.24 8.17
N PRO A 710 28.01 21.19 8.97
CA PRO A 710 28.09 21.31 10.43
C PRO A 710 29.27 22.17 10.86
N THR A 711 29.10 22.91 11.96
CA THR A 711 30.16 23.76 12.54
C THR A 711 30.94 23.08 13.67
N VAL A 712 30.60 21.83 13.99
CA VAL A 712 31.23 21.01 15.04
C VAL A 712 32.41 20.21 14.48
N SER A 713 33.25 19.68 15.35
CA SER A 713 34.38 18.80 15.03
C SER A 713 34.17 17.40 15.62
N ARG A 714 34.81 16.38 15.03
CA ARG A 714 34.88 15.05 15.64
C ARG A 714 35.46 15.12 17.05
N GLY A 715 34.83 14.42 17.99
CA GLY A 715 35.18 14.44 19.41
C GLY A 715 34.60 15.61 20.21
N ASP A 716 33.86 16.53 19.59
CA ASP A 716 33.03 17.48 20.32
C ASP A 716 31.89 16.75 21.03
N VAL A 717 31.59 17.14 22.27
CA VAL A 717 30.38 16.75 22.99
C VAL A 717 29.38 17.88 22.85
N VAL A 718 28.16 17.56 22.47
CA VAL A 718 27.13 18.52 22.10
C VAL A 718 25.83 18.29 22.85
N GLU A 719 25.14 19.40 23.08
CA GLU A 719 23.71 19.46 23.36
C GLU A 719 22.99 19.82 22.06
N VAL A 720 21.95 19.07 21.72
CA VAL A 720 21.19 19.21 20.47
C VAL A 720 19.73 19.36 20.80
N ALA A 721 19.11 20.44 20.31
CA ALA A 721 17.67 20.60 20.34
C ALA A 721 17.12 20.54 18.92
N GLY A 722 16.01 19.83 18.71
CA GLY A 722 15.42 19.65 17.39
C GLY A 722 14.17 18.78 17.42
N ALA A 723 13.60 18.53 16.25
CA ALA A 723 12.50 17.59 16.08
C ALA A 723 13.05 16.24 15.65
N LEU A 724 12.42 15.16 16.12
CA LEU A 724 12.66 13.83 15.56
C LEU A 724 12.29 13.83 14.08
N GLY A 725 13.03 13.09 13.28
CA GLY A 725 12.71 12.84 11.89
C GLY A 725 13.39 11.57 11.39
N ASP A 726 13.02 11.18 10.19
CA ASP A 726 13.64 10.06 9.47
C ASP A 726 14.31 10.58 8.19
N TYR A 727 15.37 9.92 7.75
CA TYR A 727 15.95 10.14 6.42
C TYR A 727 16.21 8.81 5.72
N PHE A 728 15.21 8.33 4.96
CA PHE A 728 15.27 7.07 4.22
C PHE A 728 15.56 5.85 5.12
N GLY A 729 14.98 5.85 6.32
CA GLY A 729 15.18 4.85 7.37
C GLY A 729 16.22 5.25 8.43
N LEU A 730 17.00 6.32 8.21
CA LEU A 730 17.96 6.81 9.20
C LEU A 730 17.26 7.65 10.26
N ALA A 731 17.18 7.14 11.49
CA ALA A 731 16.71 7.91 12.64
C ALA A 731 17.59 9.15 12.85
N GLN A 732 16.97 10.34 12.89
CA GLN A 732 17.68 11.60 13.00
C GLN A 732 16.98 12.66 13.85
N ILE A 733 17.76 13.66 14.25
CA ILE A 733 17.25 14.92 14.80
C ILE A 733 17.42 16.01 13.74
N VAL A 734 16.32 16.60 13.31
CA VAL A 734 16.34 17.84 12.54
C VAL A 734 16.61 18.99 13.50
N SER A 735 17.89 19.35 13.62
CA SER A 735 18.33 20.27 14.66
C SER A 735 17.85 21.71 14.44
N THR A 736 17.38 22.32 15.51
CA THR A 736 17.14 23.76 15.61
C THR A 736 18.30 24.48 16.29
N SER A 737 19.05 23.77 17.14
CA SER A 737 20.28 24.28 17.76
C SER A 737 21.26 23.16 18.13
N VAL A 738 22.56 23.49 18.06
CA VAL A 738 23.66 22.61 18.47
C VAL A 738 24.65 23.43 19.29
N THR A 739 24.93 23.01 20.51
CA THR A 739 25.85 23.69 21.44
C THR A 739 26.96 22.75 21.86
N VAL A 740 28.22 23.11 21.59
CA VAL A 740 29.40 22.34 22.06
C VAL A 740 29.62 22.59 23.55
N THR A 741 29.61 21.51 24.34
CA THR A 741 29.79 21.53 25.81
C THR A 741 31.18 21.05 26.24
N ALA A 742 31.80 20.16 25.46
CA ALA A 742 33.19 19.71 25.62
C ALA A 742 33.81 19.31 24.26
N SER A 743 35.11 19.01 24.24
CA SER A 743 35.87 18.62 23.03
C SER A 743 36.93 17.57 23.36
N ASP A 744 37.51 16.96 22.32
CA ASP A 744 38.56 15.93 22.42
C ASP A 744 38.12 14.64 23.15
N MET A 745 36.85 14.25 23.02
CA MET A 745 36.22 13.12 23.74
C MET A 745 35.83 11.95 22.81
N GLU A 746 36.40 11.83 21.61
CA GLU A 746 35.99 10.82 20.63
C GLU A 746 36.09 9.38 21.22
N PRO A 747 35.00 8.58 21.13
CA PRO A 747 34.97 7.24 21.70
C PRO A 747 35.83 6.26 20.89
N ALA A 748 36.24 5.16 21.53
CA ALA A 748 36.84 4.03 20.80
C ALA A 748 35.74 3.30 20.01
N PRO A 749 36.01 2.83 18.77
CA PRO A 749 35.02 2.08 18.00
C PRO A 749 34.70 0.74 18.68
N LEU A 750 33.43 0.35 18.67
CA LEU A 750 33.00 -0.97 19.11
C LEU A 750 33.46 -2.03 18.11
N VAL A 751 34.20 -3.04 18.57
CA VAL A 751 34.60 -4.17 17.71
C VAL A 751 33.44 -5.13 17.56
N VAL A 752 33.00 -5.36 16.32
CA VAL A 752 31.82 -6.18 15.97
C VAL A 752 32.11 -7.14 14.81
N GLY A 753 31.29 -8.18 14.68
CA GLY A 753 31.34 -9.09 13.54
C GLY A 753 30.64 -8.51 12.31
N ALA A 754 31.12 -8.83 11.10
CA ALA A 754 30.50 -8.32 9.88
C ALA A 754 29.02 -8.74 9.71
N ALA A 755 28.66 -9.99 10.03
CA ALA A 755 27.29 -10.47 9.93
C ALA A 755 26.36 -9.94 11.03
N GLU A 756 26.92 -9.40 12.11
CA GLU A 756 26.17 -8.85 13.24
C GLU A 756 25.51 -7.52 12.88
N ILE A 757 26.19 -6.74 12.03
CA ILE A 757 25.80 -5.38 11.61
C ILE A 757 25.52 -5.25 10.10
N ALA A 758 25.51 -6.37 9.38
CA ALA A 758 25.03 -6.42 8.00
C ALA A 758 23.53 -6.09 7.93
N THR A 759 22.97 -5.83 6.74
CA THR A 759 21.50 -5.70 6.59
C THR A 759 20.81 -6.95 7.16
N ASP A 760 19.75 -6.75 7.95
CA ASP A 760 19.03 -7.78 8.72
C ASP A 760 19.88 -8.53 9.76
N GLY A 761 21.05 -7.98 10.09
CA GLY A 761 21.92 -8.49 11.14
C GLY A 761 21.29 -8.30 12.52
N PRO A 762 21.58 -9.20 13.49
CA PRO A 762 20.95 -9.18 14.81
C PRO A 762 21.22 -7.90 15.63
N ARG A 763 22.18 -7.05 15.23
CA ARG A 763 22.43 -5.75 15.85
C ARG A 763 22.58 -4.63 14.82
N SER A 764 22.05 -4.81 13.61
CA SER A 764 22.18 -3.80 12.56
C SER A 764 21.39 -2.53 12.88
N GLU A 765 20.15 -2.69 13.36
CA GLU A 765 19.36 -1.58 13.90
C GLU A 765 19.99 -1.06 15.20
N LEU A 766 20.31 -1.98 16.13
CA LEU A 766 20.80 -1.63 17.46
C LEU A 766 22.09 -0.81 17.44
N LEU A 767 22.92 -0.90 16.40
CA LEU A 767 24.19 -0.17 16.31
C LEU A 767 24.18 0.95 15.28
N GLU A 768 23.02 1.31 14.75
CA GLU A 768 22.90 2.41 13.81
C GLU A 768 23.37 3.73 14.44
N ALA A 769 24.11 4.50 13.64
CA ALA A 769 24.84 5.72 14.00
C ALA A 769 25.95 5.54 15.07
N VAL A 770 26.19 4.32 15.56
CA VAL A 770 27.27 4.01 16.50
C VAL A 770 28.59 3.81 15.74
N LEU A 771 29.69 4.30 16.32
CA LEU A 771 31.03 4.09 15.78
C LEU A 771 31.49 2.63 15.97
N VAL A 772 31.59 1.88 14.87
CA VAL A 772 31.92 0.45 14.85
C VAL A 772 33.25 0.18 14.13
N ARG A 773 33.84 -1.00 14.41
CA ARG A 773 35.05 -1.52 13.76
C ARG A 773 34.88 -3.01 13.48
N VAL A 774 35.13 -3.39 12.23
CA VAL A 774 35.18 -4.78 11.81
C VAL A 774 36.64 -5.13 11.52
N GLU A 775 37.14 -6.19 12.16
CA GLU A 775 38.51 -6.66 11.97
C GLU A 775 38.58 -7.84 10.99
N SER A 776 39.77 -8.08 10.42
CA SER A 776 40.01 -9.22 9.50
C SER A 776 39.00 -9.25 8.34
N VAL A 777 38.94 -8.13 7.64
CA VAL A 777 37.93 -7.84 6.64
C VAL A 777 38.36 -8.45 5.32
N THR A 778 37.47 -9.16 4.62
CA THR A 778 37.77 -9.69 3.28
C THR A 778 36.74 -9.17 2.29
N VAL A 779 37.14 -8.44 1.26
CA VAL A 779 36.25 -7.95 0.22
C VAL A 779 35.66 -9.13 -0.54
N THR A 780 34.35 -9.27 -0.51
CA THR A 780 33.63 -10.33 -1.20
C THR A 780 33.05 -9.85 -2.52
N ASN A 781 32.52 -8.62 -2.55
CA ASN A 781 32.12 -7.94 -3.77
C ASN A 781 32.80 -6.57 -3.86
N PRO A 782 33.70 -6.34 -4.83
CA PRO A 782 34.46 -5.10 -4.92
C PRO A 782 33.68 -3.88 -5.40
N ASP A 783 32.48 -4.06 -5.96
CA ASP A 783 31.67 -2.98 -6.50
C ASP A 783 30.18 -3.33 -6.40
N LEU A 784 29.46 -2.61 -5.55
CA LEU A 784 28.01 -2.67 -5.41
C LEU A 784 27.31 -1.50 -6.13
N GLY A 785 28.06 -0.66 -6.85
CA GLY A 785 27.61 0.65 -7.31
C GLY A 785 27.63 1.69 -6.19
N PHE A 786 27.40 2.96 -6.56
CA PHE A 786 27.30 4.09 -5.61
C PHE A 786 28.47 4.19 -4.62
N ASP A 787 29.70 3.99 -5.10
CA ASP A 787 30.93 4.02 -4.30
C ASP A 787 30.91 3.03 -3.09
N GLN A 788 30.20 1.90 -3.20
CA GLN A 788 30.11 0.87 -2.16
C GLN A 788 30.78 -0.46 -2.54
N PHE A 789 31.22 -1.21 -1.54
CA PHE A 789 31.72 -2.58 -1.69
C PHE A 789 31.26 -3.47 -0.53
N GLU A 790 31.25 -4.78 -0.75
CA GLU A 790 30.89 -5.80 0.25
C GLU A 790 32.12 -6.45 0.86
N VAL A 791 32.04 -6.71 2.16
CA VAL A 791 33.04 -7.43 2.92
C VAL A 791 32.44 -8.58 3.71
N ASN A 792 33.26 -9.62 3.88
CA ASN A 792 32.98 -10.84 4.64
C ASN A 792 31.70 -11.57 4.19
N GLY A 793 31.19 -11.26 2.99
CA GLY A 793 30.05 -11.91 2.35
C GLY A 793 28.70 -11.33 2.73
N THR A 794 28.66 -10.30 3.59
CA THR A 794 27.40 -9.83 4.18
C THR A 794 27.35 -8.32 4.42
N LEU A 795 28.47 -7.66 4.72
CA LEU A 795 28.47 -6.27 5.19
C LEU A 795 28.88 -5.32 4.06
N ARG A 796 28.12 -4.23 3.89
CA ARG A 796 28.48 -3.15 2.96
C ARG A 796 29.37 -2.10 3.62
N VAL A 797 30.26 -1.52 2.85
CA VAL A 797 31.13 -0.41 3.24
C VAL A 797 30.89 0.74 2.26
N ASP A 798 30.64 1.92 2.81
CA ASP A 798 30.29 3.13 2.08
C ASP A 798 31.49 4.09 2.04
N GLN A 799 31.79 4.58 0.84
CA GLN A 799 32.94 5.43 0.57
C GLN A 799 32.55 6.88 0.23
N ASP A 800 31.28 7.28 0.44
CA ASP A 800 30.77 8.62 0.14
C ASP A 800 31.58 9.75 0.82
N LEU A 801 32.04 9.53 2.06
CA LEU A 801 32.88 10.49 2.78
C LEU A 801 34.39 10.27 2.50
N PHE A 802 34.80 9.05 2.16
CA PHE A 802 36.19 8.71 1.87
C PHE A 802 36.32 7.58 0.83
N LEU A 803 36.73 7.95 -0.39
CA LEU A 803 36.97 7.02 -1.50
C LEU A 803 38.32 6.29 -1.38
N ILE A 804 38.31 4.95 -1.40
CA ILE A 804 39.52 4.13 -1.49
C ILE A 804 40.01 4.11 -2.95
N ASP A 805 41.17 4.71 -3.20
CA ASP A 805 41.81 4.69 -4.52
C ASP A 805 43.15 3.91 -4.51
N PRO A 806 43.32 2.89 -5.36
CA PRO A 806 42.33 2.32 -6.28
C PRO A 806 41.29 1.45 -5.53
N PRO A 807 40.13 1.22 -6.15
CA PRO A 807 39.06 0.43 -5.56
C PRO A 807 39.54 -0.93 -5.02
N PRO A 808 38.89 -1.42 -3.95
CA PRO A 808 39.12 -2.77 -3.46
C PRO A 808 38.83 -3.84 -4.53
N ALA A 809 39.47 -5.00 -4.44
CA ALA A 809 39.28 -6.13 -5.35
C ALA A 809 38.69 -7.34 -4.60
N ALA A 810 37.93 -8.20 -5.28
CA ALA A 810 37.41 -9.43 -4.69
C ALA A 810 38.54 -10.30 -4.10
N GLY A 811 38.34 -10.78 -2.87
CA GLY A 811 39.31 -11.54 -2.09
C GLY A 811 40.40 -10.71 -1.39
N GLU A 812 40.37 -9.38 -1.50
CA GLU A 812 41.29 -8.49 -0.80
C GLU A 812 41.03 -8.47 0.70
N MET A 813 42.09 -8.38 1.52
CA MET A 813 41.97 -8.33 2.97
C MET A 813 42.38 -6.96 3.52
N PHE A 814 41.57 -6.42 4.43
CA PHE A 814 41.94 -5.31 5.31
C PHE A 814 42.10 -5.81 6.74
N GLY A 815 43.04 -5.22 7.49
CA GLY A 815 43.18 -5.48 8.91
C GLY A 815 41.94 -5.03 9.68
N PHE A 816 41.35 -3.92 9.24
CA PHE A 816 40.05 -3.46 9.69
C PHE A 816 39.42 -2.45 8.72
N VAL A 817 38.10 -2.31 8.81
CA VAL A 817 37.35 -1.12 8.39
C VAL A 817 36.58 -0.60 9.61
N GLN A 818 36.39 0.71 9.71
CA GLN A 818 35.66 1.32 10.82
C GLN A 818 34.95 2.60 10.38
N GLY A 819 33.96 3.03 11.16
CA GLY A 819 33.13 4.18 10.87
C GLY A 819 31.78 4.08 11.57
N PRO A 820 30.95 5.12 11.56
CA PRO A 820 29.57 5.00 11.98
C PRO A 820 28.85 3.96 11.11
N LEU A 821 28.04 3.11 11.73
CA LEU A 821 27.08 2.32 10.98
C LEU A 821 25.95 3.25 10.53
N THR A 822 25.62 3.26 9.25
CA THR A 822 24.50 4.04 8.71
C THR A 822 23.52 3.09 8.04
N TYR A 823 22.23 3.38 8.21
CA TYR A 823 21.18 2.77 7.43
C TYR A 823 20.58 3.84 6.52
N SER A 824 20.33 3.47 5.27
CA SER A 824 19.53 4.27 4.33
C SER A 824 19.21 3.39 3.14
N PHE A 825 18.16 3.69 2.38
CA PHE A 825 17.84 2.94 1.15
C PHE A 825 17.86 1.40 1.35
N LEU A 826 17.37 0.93 2.51
CA LEU A 826 17.28 -0.48 2.91
C LEU A 826 18.61 -1.23 3.14
N ASP A 827 19.73 -0.52 3.29
CA ASP A 827 21.04 -1.15 3.48
C ASP A 827 21.82 -0.59 4.68
N ASN A 828 22.34 -1.49 5.52
CA ASN A 828 23.29 -1.15 6.58
C ASN A 828 24.72 -1.10 6.04
N ARG A 829 25.43 -0.01 6.34
CA ARG A 829 26.75 0.29 5.78
C ARG A 829 27.69 0.87 6.82
N VAL A 830 28.96 0.47 6.80
CA VAL A 830 30.01 1.19 7.55
C VAL A 830 30.48 2.38 6.70
N LEU A 831 30.28 3.60 7.18
CA LEU A 831 30.65 4.83 6.48
C LEU A 831 32.10 5.23 6.77
N LEU A 832 32.97 5.17 5.76
CA LEU A 832 34.38 5.52 5.92
C LEU A 832 34.55 7.04 6.01
N ARG A 833 35.09 7.55 7.13
CA ARG A 833 35.23 9.00 7.36
C ARG A 833 36.52 9.56 6.77
N ASP A 834 37.61 8.81 6.84
CA ASP A 834 38.93 9.20 6.34
C ASP A 834 39.88 7.99 6.17
N ALA A 835 41.14 8.26 5.77
CA ALA A 835 42.14 7.22 5.52
C ALA A 835 42.57 6.40 6.75
N LEU A 836 42.23 6.81 7.97
CA LEU A 836 42.46 6.05 9.21
C LEU A 836 41.39 5.00 9.45
N ASP A 837 40.28 5.08 8.72
CA ASP A 837 39.17 4.13 8.85
C ASP A 837 39.39 2.85 8.04
N VAL A 838 40.49 2.76 7.28
CA VAL A 838 40.89 1.57 6.52
C VAL A 838 42.31 1.15 6.88
N GLY A 839 42.44 -0.03 7.49
CA GLY A 839 43.74 -0.65 7.75
C GLY A 839 44.17 -1.53 6.58
N PHE A 840 44.97 -1.02 5.64
CA PHE A 840 45.62 -1.87 4.64
C PHE A 840 46.75 -2.66 5.30
N ASP A 841 46.61 -3.97 5.35
CA ASP A 841 47.62 -4.82 5.97
C ASP A 841 48.87 -5.03 5.09
N ALA A 842 48.83 -4.69 3.80
CA ALA A 842 49.91 -4.95 2.85
C ALA A 842 49.93 -4.07 1.59
N LEU A 843 51.08 -4.06 0.90
CA LEU A 843 51.28 -3.53 -0.47
C LEU A 843 50.36 -4.25 -1.49
N ARG A 844 49.73 -3.51 -2.41
CA ARG A 844 48.86 -4.07 -3.48
C ARG A 844 49.38 -3.84 -4.90
N LEU A 845 49.00 -4.74 -5.81
CA LEU A 845 49.22 -4.68 -7.26
C LEU A 845 47.95 -5.15 -8.00
N SER A 846 47.39 -4.32 -8.87
CA SER A 846 46.16 -4.58 -9.63
C SER A 846 46.39 -4.50 -11.15
N PRO A 847 45.75 -5.36 -11.97
CA PRO A 847 44.95 -6.51 -11.56
C PRO A 847 45.83 -7.63 -10.97
N ALA A 848 45.27 -8.44 -10.05
CA ALA A 848 45.97 -9.55 -9.40
C ALA A 848 46.17 -10.78 -10.31
N THR A 849 45.38 -10.87 -11.38
CA THR A 849 45.49 -11.88 -12.43
C THR A 849 45.35 -11.22 -13.79
N VAL A 850 46.27 -11.52 -14.69
CA VAL A 850 46.28 -11.06 -16.08
C VAL A 850 46.19 -12.29 -16.97
N VAL A 851 45.11 -12.43 -17.72
CA VAL A 851 45.01 -13.43 -18.81
C VAL A 851 44.85 -12.68 -20.11
N THR A 852 45.75 -12.89 -21.08
CA THR A 852 45.72 -12.11 -22.31
C THR A 852 46.35 -12.85 -23.50
N PRO A 853 45.88 -12.61 -24.74
CA PRO A 853 46.51 -13.18 -25.92
C PRO A 853 47.95 -12.68 -26.12
N PRO A 854 48.81 -13.46 -26.81
CA PRO A 854 50.16 -13.03 -27.13
C PRO A 854 50.23 -11.66 -27.83
N GLY A 855 51.08 -10.75 -27.31
CA GLY A 855 51.36 -9.43 -27.90
C GLY A 855 50.43 -8.28 -27.48
N SER A 856 49.47 -8.51 -26.59
CA SER A 856 48.51 -7.50 -26.10
C SER A 856 49.12 -6.51 -25.09
N THR A 857 48.44 -5.38 -24.81
CA THR A 857 48.85 -4.40 -23.77
C THR A 857 48.05 -4.54 -22.47
N VAL A 858 48.69 -4.31 -21.33
CA VAL A 858 48.13 -4.48 -19.97
C VAL A 858 48.54 -3.29 -19.06
N THR A 859 47.66 -2.82 -18.18
CA THR A 859 47.98 -1.75 -17.20
C THR A 859 48.10 -2.33 -15.79
N LEU A 860 49.12 -1.92 -15.02
CA LEU A 860 49.33 -2.31 -13.62
C LEU A 860 49.29 -1.09 -12.68
N THR A 861 48.64 -1.22 -11.53
CA THR A 861 48.49 -0.19 -10.48
C THR A 861 49.03 -0.69 -9.14
N VAL A 862 49.82 0.12 -8.41
CA VAL A 862 50.34 -0.20 -7.06
C VAL A 862 49.67 0.65 -5.99
N VAL A 863 49.48 0.08 -4.80
CA VAL A 863 48.88 0.76 -3.63
C VAL A 863 49.70 0.47 -2.38
N LEU A 864 50.04 1.50 -1.62
CA LEU A 864 50.83 1.36 -0.40
C LEU A 864 49.93 1.13 0.84
N PRO A 865 50.43 0.40 1.86
CA PRO A 865 49.70 0.23 3.12
C PRO A 865 49.59 1.53 3.96
N MET A 866 50.37 2.55 3.61
CA MET A 866 50.39 3.88 4.23
C MET A 866 50.79 4.94 3.21
N ASP A 867 50.55 6.22 3.51
CA ASP A 867 50.88 7.34 2.61
C ASP A 867 52.36 7.35 2.22
N ALA A 868 52.63 7.63 0.95
CA ALA A 868 54.00 7.77 0.49
C ALA A 868 54.71 8.91 1.23
N PRO A 869 55.92 8.68 1.78
CA PRO A 869 56.64 9.68 2.55
C PRO A 869 57.02 10.91 1.71
N VAL A 870 57.44 11.99 2.38
CA VAL A 870 57.94 13.21 1.72
C VAL A 870 59.07 12.84 0.74
N GLY A 871 58.82 13.04 -0.56
CA GLY A 871 59.71 12.62 -1.65
C GLY A 871 59.16 11.50 -2.55
N GLY A 872 58.02 10.90 -2.20
CA GLY A 872 57.36 9.82 -2.93
C GLY A 872 57.92 8.43 -2.59
N ALA A 873 57.26 7.40 -3.11
CA ALA A 873 57.59 6.00 -2.89
C ALA A 873 57.79 5.28 -4.22
N ALA A 874 58.96 4.71 -4.45
CA ALA A 874 59.24 3.91 -5.65
C ALA A 874 58.97 2.42 -5.37
N VAL A 875 57.90 1.89 -5.96
CA VAL A 875 57.56 0.47 -5.90
C VAL A 875 58.24 -0.25 -7.07
N THR A 876 59.02 -1.29 -6.77
CA THR A 876 59.76 -2.05 -7.78
C THR A 876 58.86 -3.08 -8.44
N ILE A 877 58.82 -3.13 -9.77
CA ILE A 877 58.02 -4.10 -10.53
C ILE A 877 58.95 -5.09 -11.24
N THR A 878 58.74 -6.39 -10.97
CA THR A 878 59.60 -7.47 -11.46
C THR A 878 58.75 -8.56 -12.13
N PRO A 879 58.64 -8.55 -13.47
CA PRO A 879 58.08 -9.65 -14.24
C PRO A 879 58.99 -10.89 -14.22
N ALA A 880 58.41 -12.08 -14.13
CA ALA A 880 59.09 -13.37 -14.14
C ALA A 880 58.29 -14.39 -14.97
N PRO A 881 58.82 -14.89 -16.11
CA PRO A 881 60.09 -14.50 -16.73
C PRO A 881 60.08 -13.03 -17.17
N VAL A 882 61.25 -12.40 -17.28
CA VAL A 882 61.36 -10.95 -17.58
C VAL A 882 60.72 -10.56 -18.92
N THR A 883 60.47 -11.54 -19.78
CA THR A 883 59.83 -11.38 -21.09
C THR A 883 58.30 -11.46 -21.05
N ILE A 884 57.69 -11.87 -19.93
CA ILE A 884 56.24 -12.09 -19.85
C ILE A 884 55.46 -10.79 -20.00
N LEU A 885 55.91 -9.72 -19.34
CA LEU A 885 55.43 -8.35 -19.51
C LEU A 885 56.63 -7.40 -19.63
N THR A 886 56.60 -6.49 -20.59
CA THR A 886 57.64 -5.46 -20.78
C THR A 886 57.08 -4.06 -20.49
N GLY A 887 57.69 -3.33 -19.56
CA GLY A 887 57.27 -1.98 -19.14
C GLY A 887 58.29 -1.31 -18.19
N PRO A 888 57.94 -0.20 -17.51
CA PRO A 888 58.86 0.49 -16.60
C PRO A 888 59.22 -0.38 -15.37
N PRO A 889 60.45 -0.32 -14.85
CA PRO A 889 60.91 -1.18 -13.74
C PRO A 889 60.41 -0.73 -12.36
N THR A 890 59.85 0.48 -12.25
CA THR A 890 59.32 1.04 -11.01
C THR A 890 58.08 1.85 -11.30
N ILE A 891 57.10 1.78 -10.40
CA ILE A 891 55.95 2.69 -10.36
C ILE A 891 56.15 3.62 -9.16
N VAL A 892 56.13 4.93 -9.38
CA VAL A 892 56.40 5.94 -8.34
C VAL A 892 55.08 6.52 -7.85
N VAL A 893 54.76 6.26 -6.59
CA VAL A 893 53.63 6.86 -5.87
C VAL A 893 54.05 8.24 -5.35
N PRO A 894 53.38 9.34 -5.76
CA PRO A 894 53.71 10.69 -5.30
C PRO A 894 53.57 10.87 -3.79
N ALA A 895 54.33 11.80 -3.20
CA ALA A 895 54.24 12.08 -1.75
C ALA A 895 52.82 12.46 -1.32
N GLY A 896 52.33 11.87 -0.22
CA GLY A 896 50.96 12.07 0.26
C GLY A 896 49.87 11.32 -0.53
N MET A 897 50.25 10.56 -1.56
CA MET A 897 49.35 9.65 -2.27
C MET A 897 49.62 8.21 -1.82
N ARG A 898 48.65 7.32 -2.03
CA ARG A 898 48.81 5.88 -1.81
C ARG A 898 48.90 5.06 -3.09
N SER A 899 48.53 5.60 -4.25
CA SER A 899 48.41 4.87 -5.52
C SER A 899 49.20 5.46 -6.70
N ALA A 900 49.57 4.62 -7.68
CA ALA A 900 50.06 5.02 -9.02
C ALA A 900 50.02 3.86 -10.03
N SER A 901 49.97 4.14 -11.34
CA SER A 901 49.82 3.12 -12.42
C SER A 901 50.85 3.25 -13.57
N ALA A 902 51.05 2.16 -14.32
CA ALA A 902 51.86 2.13 -15.56
C ALA A 902 51.44 1.01 -16.55
N THR A 903 51.74 1.19 -17.84
CA THR A 903 51.39 0.26 -18.94
C THR A 903 52.54 -0.69 -19.31
N TYR A 904 52.19 -1.92 -19.68
CA TYR A 904 53.07 -3.04 -20.03
C TYR A 904 52.60 -3.74 -21.32
N THR A 905 53.49 -4.47 -22.01
CA THR A 905 53.20 -5.26 -23.21
C THR A 905 53.48 -6.74 -22.96
N ALA A 906 52.53 -7.62 -23.28
CA ALA A 906 52.63 -9.07 -23.11
C ALA A 906 53.56 -9.75 -24.13
N SER A 907 54.16 -10.87 -23.74
CA SER A 907 54.98 -11.72 -24.62
C SER A 907 54.24 -12.09 -25.91
N ALA A 908 54.97 -12.22 -27.01
CA ALA A 908 54.47 -12.71 -28.30
C ALA A 908 54.35 -14.24 -28.36
N LEU A 909 54.72 -14.94 -27.30
CA LEU A 909 54.59 -16.39 -27.14
C LEU A 909 53.73 -16.67 -25.91
N GLU A 910 52.99 -17.78 -25.96
CA GLU A 910 52.30 -18.30 -24.79
C GLU A 910 53.29 -18.59 -23.67
N ASP A 911 52.94 -18.15 -22.47
CA ASP A 911 53.79 -18.25 -21.30
C ASP A 911 52.94 -18.04 -20.05
N THR A 912 53.40 -18.58 -18.92
CA THR A 912 52.77 -18.34 -17.62
C THR A 912 53.85 -17.86 -16.66
N GLY A 913 53.51 -16.89 -15.85
CA GLY A 913 54.46 -16.29 -14.95
C GLY A 913 53.78 -15.32 -14.02
N THR A 914 54.57 -14.41 -13.47
CA THR A 914 54.12 -13.52 -12.41
C THR A 914 54.73 -12.15 -12.56
N VAL A 915 54.10 -11.15 -11.98
CA VAL A 915 54.68 -9.83 -11.76
C VAL A 915 54.70 -9.56 -10.27
N THR A 916 55.88 -9.32 -9.71
CA THR A 916 56.03 -8.97 -8.29
C THR A 916 56.19 -7.46 -8.14
N ALA A 917 55.35 -6.84 -7.33
CA ALA A 917 55.58 -5.50 -6.80
C ALA A 917 56.25 -5.60 -5.43
N SER A 918 57.28 -4.80 -5.16
CA SER A 918 57.98 -4.78 -3.87
C SER A 918 58.27 -3.37 -3.37
N TYR A 919 58.02 -3.15 -2.08
CA TYR A 919 58.25 -1.90 -1.38
C TYR A 919 58.48 -2.15 0.11
N MET A 920 59.55 -1.58 0.69
CA MET A 920 59.89 -1.64 2.13
C MET A 920 59.92 -3.03 2.80
N GLY A 921 60.05 -4.11 2.02
CA GLY A 921 60.07 -5.48 2.54
C GLY A 921 58.79 -6.26 2.26
N ASP A 922 57.71 -5.57 1.91
CA ASP A 922 56.47 -6.16 1.43
C ASP A 922 56.59 -6.52 -0.05
N MET A 923 55.94 -7.62 -0.42
CA MET A 923 55.89 -8.14 -1.78
C MET A 923 54.49 -8.64 -2.08
N VAL A 924 53.96 -8.25 -3.22
CA VAL A 924 52.69 -8.74 -3.75
C VAL A 924 52.89 -9.22 -5.17
N VAL A 925 52.25 -10.32 -5.52
CA VAL A 925 52.49 -11.04 -6.77
C VAL A 925 51.17 -11.13 -7.54
N ALA A 926 51.16 -10.61 -8.76
CA ALA A 926 50.10 -10.83 -9.72
C ALA A 926 50.47 -12.01 -10.64
N SER A 927 49.51 -12.88 -10.96
CA SER A 927 49.70 -13.94 -11.94
C SER A 927 49.50 -13.41 -13.37
N VAL A 928 50.26 -13.94 -14.32
CA VAL A 928 50.15 -13.58 -15.73
C VAL A 928 50.13 -14.85 -16.56
N THR A 929 49.06 -15.05 -17.33
CA THR A 929 48.90 -16.14 -18.28
C THR A 929 48.72 -15.57 -19.68
N ILE A 930 49.60 -15.97 -20.57
CA ILE A 930 49.52 -15.68 -21.99
C ILE A 930 49.19 -16.99 -22.66
N ALA A 931 47.97 -17.11 -23.17
CA ALA A 931 47.47 -18.34 -23.76
C ALA A 931 46.59 -18.01 -24.97
N THR A 932 46.54 -18.94 -25.91
CA THR A 932 45.56 -18.96 -26.99
C THR A 932 44.43 -19.89 -26.54
N PRO A 933 43.18 -19.41 -26.49
CA PRO A 933 42.06 -20.28 -26.14
C PRO A 933 41.83 -21.36 -27.20
N PRO A 934 41.29 -22.54 -26.83
CA PRO A 934 40.94 -23.58 -27.79
C PRO A 934 39.82 -23.10 -28.73
N ALA A 935 39.82 -23.57 -29.97
CA ALA A 935 38.82 -23.24 -30.99
C ALA A 935 37.52 -24.05 -30.79
N LEU A 936 36.85 -23.75 -29.68
CA LEU A 936 35.56 -24.32 -29.28
C LEU A 936 34.46 -23.28 -29.47
N PHE A 937 33.25 -23.77 -29.77
CA PHE A 937 32.07 -22.95 -29.92
C PHE A 937 30.81 -23.82 -29.77
N PHE A 938 29.67 -23.19 -29.50
CA PHE A 938 28.37 -23.86 -29.44
C PHE A 938 27.92 -24.26 -30.85
N SER A 939 27.70 -25.56 -31.05
CA SER A 939 27.16 -26.13 -32.30
C SER A 939 25.67 -26.39 -32.24
N GLU A 940 25.12 -26.62 -31.05
CA GLU A 940 23.69 -26.86 -30.86
C GLU A 940 23.16 -26.26 -29.55
N TYR A 941 21.95 -25.71 -29.61
CA TYR A 941 21.16 -25.24 -28.47
C TYR A 941 19.79 -25.92 -28.51
N VAL A 942 19.40 -26.59 -27.44
CA VAL A 942 18.14 -27.34 -27.36
C VAL A 942 17.30 -26.81 -26.23
N GLU A 943 16.17 -26.22 -26.58
CA GLU A 943 15.14 -25.82 -25.63
C GLU A 943 13.83 -26.55 -25.93
N GLY A 944 13.55 -27.60 -25.17
CA GLY A 944 12.31 -28.36 -25.27
C GLY A 944 11.46 -28.30 -24.02
N ASN A 945 10.23 -28.81 -24.09
CA ASN A 945 9.29 -28.82 -22.95
C ASN A 945 9.92 -29.33 -21.64
N SER A 946 9.58 -28.69 -20.50
CA SER A 946 10.08 -29.05 -19.16
C SER A 946 11.63 -29.04 -19.10
N ASN A 947 12.25 -30.07 -18.53
CA ASN A 947 13.69 -30.18 -18.32
C ASN A 947 14.47 -30.65 -19.56
N ASN A 948 13.87 -30.64 -20.74
CA ASN A 948 14.54 -31.06 -21.98
C ASN A 948 15.42 -29.95 -22.54
N LYS A 949 16.51 -29.65 -21.83
CA LYS A 949 17.45 -28.58 -22.16
C LYS A 949 18.85 -29.13 -22.40
N ALA A 950 19.53 -28.71 -23.47
CA ALA A 950 20.91 -29.14 -23.77
C ALA A 950 21.70 -28.08 -24.57
N LEU A 951 23.03 -28.15 -24.45
CA LEU A 951 23.99 -27.41 -25.26
C LEU A 951 25.02 -28.40 -25.81
N GLU A 952 25.34 -28.28 -27.10
CA GLU A 952 26.43 -29.02 -27.75
C GLU A 952 27.58 -28.07 -28.08
N ILE A 953 28.81 -28.52 -27.79
CA ILE A 953 30.05 -27.80 -28.04
C ILE A 953 30.86 -28.58 -29.06
N ALA A 954 31.21 -27.94 -30.18
CA ALA A 954 32.03 -28.52 -31.21
C ALA A 954 33.49 -28.04 -31.12
N ASN A 955 34.42 -28.95 -31.40
CA ASN A 955 35.84 -28.63 -31.51
C ASN A 955 36.27 -28.52 -32.97
N LEU A 956 36.38 -27.30 -33.50
CA LEU A 956 36.89 -27.08 -34.87
C LEU A 956 38.41 -26.99 -34.95
N GLY A 957 39.08 -27.08 -33.80
CA GLY A 957 40.53 -27.13 -33.72
C GLY A 957 41.11 -28.36 -34.44
N GLY A 958 42.36 -28.21 -34.91
CA GLY A 958 43.11 -29.32 -35.53
C GLY A 958 43.62 -30.38 -34.54
N SER A 959 43.27 -30.28 -33.26
CA SER A 959 43.71 -31.15 -32.17
C SER A 959 42.62 -31.33 -31.12
N PRO A 960 42.65 -32.43 -30.32
CA PRO A 960 41.75 -32.58 -29.18
C PRO A 960 41.83 -31.37 -28.23
N ALA A 961 40.68 -30.88 -27.77
CA ALA A 961 40.58 -29.80 -26.80
C ALA A 961 40.27 -30.38 -25.41
N ASP A 962 40.94 -29.84 -24.41
CA ASP A 962 40.68 -30.14 -23.01
C ASP A 962 39.53 -29.25 -22.53
N LEU A 963 38.44 -29.84 -22.06
CA LEU A 963 37.27 -29.10 -21.59
C LEU A 963 37.40 -28.70 -20.12
N SER A 964 38.35 -29.27 -19.37
CA SER A 964 38.54 -28.92 -17.96
C SER A 964 39.00 -27.48 -17.73
N VAL A 965 39.51 -26.81 -18.78
CA VAL A 965 39.83 -25.38 -18.76
C VAL A 965 38.66 -24.51 -19.20
N CYS A 966 37.50 -25.09 -19.48
CA CYS A 966 36.33 -24.41 -19.99
C CYS A 966 35.15 -24.49 -19.01
N GLU A 967 34.33 -23.46 -19.01
CA GLU A 967 33.06 -23.41 -18.30
C GLU A 967 31.98 -22.77 -19.18
N ILE A 968 30.74 -23.17 -18.92
CA ILE A 968 29.55 -22.51 -19.46
C ILE A 968 29.01 -21.58 -18.38
N ARG A 969 28.75 -20.33 -18.76
CA ARG A 969 28.19 -19.28 -17.90
C ARG A 969 26.81 -18.91 -18.42
N ARG A 970 25.76 -19.15 -17.64
CA ARG A 970 24.38 -18.77 -17.98
C ARG A 970 23.99 -17.48 -17.27
N TYR A 971 23.50 -16.52 -18.01
CA TYR A 971 22.98 -15.25 -17.52
C TYR A 971 21.47 -15.26 -17.68
N THR A 972 20.76 -15.28 -16.55
CA THR A 972 19.31 -15.49 -16.54
C THR A 972 18.58 -14.18 -16.78
N ASN A 973 17.66 -14.13 -17.75
CA ASN A 973 16.76 -13.01 -18.03
C ASN A 973 17.44 -11.63 -17.99
N GLY A 974 18.50 -11.45 -18.78
CA GLY A 974 19.24 -10.17 -18.84
C GLY A 974 20.16 -9.86 -17.66
N SER A 975 20.42 -10.81 -16.77
CA SER A 975 21.43 -10.64 -15.70
C SER A 975 22.84 -10.39 -16.26
N THR A 976 23.66 -9.69 -15.49
CA THR A 976 25.11 -9.53 -15.73
C THR A 976 25.96 -10.48 -14.89
N SER A 977 25.34 -11.29 -14.03
CA SER A 977 26.01 -12.29 -13.18
C SER A 977 25.66 -13.71 -13.62
N PRO A 978 26.66 -14.58 -13.87
CA PRO A 978 26.38 -15.91 -14.39
C PRO A 978 26.19 -16.97 -13.30
N SER A 979 25.35 -17.95 -13.60
CA SER A 979 25.45 -19.29 -13.02
C SER A 979 26.39 -20.13 -13.89
N SER A 980 27.48 -20.65 -13.32
CA SER A 980 28.52 -21.36 -14.08
C SER A 980 28.50 -22.87 -13.90
N VAL A 981 28.94 -23.60 -14.92
CA VAL A 981 29.29 -25.03 -14.83
C VAL A 981 30.61 -25.29 -15.53
N THR A 982 31.59 -25.80 -14.78
CA THR A 982 32.87 -26.26 -15.35
C THR A 982 32.67 -27.53 -16.13
N LEU A 983 33.20 -27.57 -17.35
CA LEU A 983 33.14 -28.74 -18.21
C LEU A 983 34.23 -29.75 -17.81
N MET A 984 34.05 -31.01 -18.19
CA MET A 984 35.00 -32.07 -17.87
C MET A 984 35.22 -32.98 -19.07
N GLY A 985 36.46 -33.47 -19.20
CA GLY A 985 36.84 -34.40 -20.25
C GLY A 985 37.56 -33.72 -21.41
N THR A 986 37.59 -34.40 -22.55
CA THR A 986 38.27 -33.93 -23.76
C THR A 986 37.39 -34.19 -24.96
N VAL A 987 37.31 -33.22 -25.87
CA VAL A 987 36.61 -33.37 -27.15
C VAL A 987 37.65 -33.51 -28.26
N ALA A 988 37.60 -34.59 -29.03
CA ALA A 988 38.59 -34.83 -30.09
C ALA A 988 38.47 -33.78 -31.21
N ALA A 989 39.50 -33.66 -32.06
CA ALA A 989 39.47 -32.72 -33.18
C ALA A 989 38.29 -33.04 -34.10
N GLY A 990 37.38 -32.08 -34.21
CA GLY A 990 36.13 -32.21 -34.94
C GLY A 990 35.05 -33.01 -34.23
N ASP A 991 35.25 -33.47 -33.01
CA ASP A 991 34.17 -34.14 -32.26
C ASP A 991 33.29 -33.12 -31.54
N VAL A 992 32.21 -33.59 -30.94
CA VAL A 992 31.27 -32.78 -30.16
C VAL A 992 31.20 -33.24 -28.69
N PHE A 993 30.75 -32.35 -27.81
CA PHE A 993 30.49 -32.63 -26.41
C PHE A 993 29.12 -32.06 -26.02
N VAL A 994 28.25 -32.90 -25.45
CA VAL A 994 26.88 -32.53 -25.09
C VAL A 994 26.73 -32.40 -23.58
N ILE A 995 26.23 -31.25 -23.13
CA ILE A 995 25.81 -31.03 -21.74
C ILE A 995 24.32 -30.74 -21.65
N CYS A 996 23.65 -31.44 -20.73
CA CYS A 996 22.20 -31.41 -20.59
C CYS A 996 21.75 -30.97 -19.20
N ASN A 997 20.46 -30.66 -19.06
CA ASN A 997 19.81 -30.52 -17.75
C ASN A 997 19.95 -31.82 -16.92
N GLY A 998 20.08 -31.68 -15.60
CA GLY A 998 20.17 -32.79 -14.65
C GLY A 998 18.97 -33.75 -14.66
N SER A 999 17.80 -33.29 -15.09
CA SER A 999 16.54 -34.03 -15.09
C SER A 999 16.00 -34.29 -16.51
N ILE A 1000 16.87 -34.28 -17.51
CA ILE A 1000 16.49 -34.51 -18.91
C ILE A 1000 15.88 -35.90 -19.12
N ALA A 1001 14.87 -36.00 -20.00
CA ALA A 1001 14.19 -37.26 -20.27
C ALA A 1001 15.07 -38.30 -20.99
N MET A 1002 16.16 -37.88 -21.62
CA MET A 1002 17.06 -38.72 -22.42
C MET A 1002 18.55 -38.54 -22.01
N PRO A 1003 18.96 -39.00 -20.81
CA PRO A 1003 20.32 -38.78 -20.31
C PRO A 1003 21.41 -39.53 -21.10
N GLY A 1004 21.04 -40.50 -21.95
CA GLY A 1004 21.99 -41.33 -22.70
C GLY A 1004 22.71 -40.64 -23.86
N ALA A 1005 22.27 -39.44 -24.26
CA ALA A 1005 22.92 -38.61 -25.29
C ALA A 1005 23.84 -37.52 -24.68
N CYS A 1006 23.90 -37.43 -23.36
CA CYS A 1006 24.61 -36.38 -22.65
C CYS A 1006 25.96 -36.89 -22.16
N ASP A 1007 27.05 -36.21 -22.50
CA ASP A 1007 28.38 -36.47 -21.95
C ASP A 1007 28.47 -35.94 -20.50
N MET A 1008 27.70 -34.91 -20.19
CA MET A 1008 27.58 -34.33 -18.86
C MET A 1008 26.15 -33.81 -18.59
N THR A 1009 25.75 -33.77 -17.32
CA THR A 1009 24.48 -33.18 -16.90
C THR A 1009 24.69 -32.14 -15.80
N SER A 1010 23.94 -31.05 -15.82
CA SER A 1010 23.97 -30.00 -14.80
C SER A 1010 22.61 -29.33 -14.63
N GLY A 1011 22.25 -28.98 -13.40
CA GLY A 1011 21.09 -28.13 -13.11
C GLY A 1011 21.23 -26.69 -13.64
N THR A 1012 22.46 -26.25 -13.95
CA THR A 1012 22.73 -24.96 -14.58
C THR A 1012 22.25 -24.91 -16.03
N ILE A 1013 22.04 -26.05 -16.69
CA ILE A 1013 21.46 -26.08 -18.05
C ILE A 1013 19.94 -26.11 -17.90
N ASN A 1014 19.35 -24.95 -17.65
CA ASN A 1014 17.91 -24.82 -17.40
C ASN A 1014 17.34 -23.53 -18.01
N HIS A 1015 17.79 -23.23 -19.23
CA HIS A 1015 17.37 -22.03 -19.94
C HIS A 1015 15.90 -22.09 -20.37
N ASN A 1016 15.25 -20.96 -20.62
CA ASN A 1016 13.83 -20.83 -21.00
C ASN A 1016 13.62 -19.83 -22.15
N GLY A 1017 14.63 -19.69 -23.03
CA GLY A 1017 14.52 -18.96 -24.28
C GLY A 1017 15.09 -17.56 -24.26
N ASN A 1018 15.05 -16.86 -23.14
CA ASN A 1018 15.55 -15.49 -23.01
C ASN A 1018 16.88 -15.37 -22.24
N ASP A 1019 17.52 -16.49 -21.87
CA ASP A 1019 18.86 -16.47 -21.26
C ASP A 1019 19.98 -16.21 -22.27
N ALA A 1020 21.07 -15.61 -21.78
CA ALA A 1020 22.34 -15.54 -22.50
C ALA A 1020 23.36 -16.56 -21.95
N TYR A 1021 24.27 -16.99 -22.80
CA TYR A 1021 25.35 -17.91 -22.45
C TYR A 1021 26.70 -17.43 -22.94
N GLU A 1022 27.74 -17.68 -22.15
CA GLU A 1022 29.14 -17.65 -22.60
C GLU A 1022 29.75 -19.05 -22.48
N LEU A 1023 30.56 -19.41 -23.48
CA LEU A 1023 31.59 -20.43 -23.34
C LEU A 1023 32.90 -19.72 -23.02
N ALA A 1024 33.42 -19.92 -21.82
CA ALA A 1024 34.67 -19.33 -21.38
C ALA A 1024 35.74 -20.41 -21.21
N CYS A 1025 36.86 -20.28 -21.91
CA CYS A 1025 37.98 -21.22 -21.85
C CYS A 1025 39.28 -20.52 -21.47
N ALA A 1026 40.03 -21.12 -20.55
CA ALA A 1026 41.24 -20.55 -19.96
C ALA A 1026 41.03 -19.11 -19.44
N GLY A 1027 39.82 -18.80 -18.95
CA GLY A 1027 39.45 -17.47 -18.44
C GLY A 1027 39.08 -16.42 -19.51
N MET A 1028 38.99 -16.80 -20.79
CA MET A 1028 38.58 -15.92 -21.90
C MET A 1028 37.28 -16.42 -22.53
N VAL A 1029 36.37 -15.51 -22.91
CA VAL A 1029 35.16 -15.86 -23.67
C VAL A 1029 35.58 -16.27 -25.08
N VAL A 1030 35.10 -17.42 -25.55
CA VAL A 1030 35.40 -17.98 -26.87
C VAL A 1030 34.17 -18.06 -27.78
N ASP A 1031 32.97 -18.11 -27.21
CA ASP A 1031 31.71 -18.07 -27.94
C ASP A 1031 30.57 -17.60 -27.01
N SER A 1032 29.48 -17.11 -27.58
CA SER A 1032 28.30 -16.68 -26.84
C SER A 1032 26.98 -16.92 -27.59
N ILE A 1033 25.89 -17.01 -26.83
CA ILE A 1033 24.51 -17.09 -27.30
C ILE A 1033 23.72 -16.01 -26.56
N GLY A 1034 23.04 -15.13 -27.27
CA GLY A 1034 22.37 -13.97 -26.68
C GLY A 1034 23.37 -12.91 -26.23
N ARG A 1035 22.86 -11.88 -25.57
CA ARG A 1035 23.66 -10.74 -25.08
C ARG A 1035 23.56 -10.60 -23.57
N VAL A 1036 24.70 -10.57 -22.90
CA VAL A 1036 24.78 -10.41 -21.44
C VAL A 1036 24.30 -9.01 -21.06
N GLY A 1037 23.44 -8.93 -20.04
CA GLY A 1037 22.84 -7.67 -19.61
C GLY A 1037 21.57 -7.24 -20.39
N GLU A 1038 21.09 -8.04 -21.36
CA GLU A 1038 19.88 -7.75 -22.13
C GLU A 1038 18.88 -8.90 -22.04
N ASP A 1039 17.63 -8.58 -21.70
CA ASP A 1039 16.51 -9.53 -21.73
C ASP A 1039 15.68 -9.31 -23.01
N PRO A 1040 15.61 -10.29 -23.94
CA PRO A 1040 14.79 -10.18 -25.15
C PRO A 1040 13.29 -10.38 -24.89
N GLY A 1041 12.88 -10.52 -23.63
CA GLY A 1041 11.50 -10.74 -23.20
C GLY A 1041 11.18 -12.23 -23.12
N VAL A 1042 10.73 -12.82 -24.22
CA VAL A 1042 10.32 -14.24 -24.24
C VAL A 1042 11.40 -15.13 -24.83
N ALA A 1043 12.05 -14.67 -25.90
CA ALA A 1043 13.05 -15.44 -26.61
C ALA A 1043 13.90 -14.52 -27.48
N TRP A 1044 15.12 -14.94 -27.76
CA TRP A 1044 15.86 -14.35 -28.87
C TRP A 1044 15.20 -14.74 -30.19
N MET A 1045 14.94 -13.76 -31.06
CA MET A 1045 14.19 -13.96 -32.31
C MET A 1045 14.82 -13.18 -33.46
N GLY A 1046 14.87 -13.81 -34.64
CA GLY A 1046 15.31 -13.16 -35.87
C GLY A 1046 15.14 -14.09 -37.07
N GLY A 1047 14.84 -13.55 -38.25
CA GLY A 1047 14.75 -14.31 -39.52
C GLY A 1047 13.79 -15.51 -39.55
N GLY A 1048 12.83 -15.61 -38.62
CA GLY A 1048 11.93 -16.77 -38.47
C GLY A 1048 12.47 -17.89 -37.57
N ILE A 1049 13.57 -17.62 -36.87
CA ILE A 1049 14.22 -18.51 -35.90
C ILE A 1049 14.05 -17.93 -34.51
N THR A 1050 13.83 -18.80 -33.52
CA THR A 1050 13.71 -18.43 -32.11
C THR A 1050 14.38 -19.47 -31.23
N THR A 1051 14.85 -19.07 -30.05
CA THR A 1051 15.39 -19.97 -29.01
C THR A 1051 14.28 -20.76 -28.30
N MET A 1052 13.15 -20.12 -27.98
CA MET A 1052 12.03 -20.73 -27.25
C MET A 1052 11.43 -21.92 -28.00
N ASP A 1053 11.28 -23.06 -27.31
CA ASP A 1053 10.69 -24.29 -27.84
C ASP A 1053 11.30 -24.76 -29.17
N HIS A 1054 12.60 -24.55 -29.37
CA HIS A 1054 13.31 -24.91 -30.59
C HIS A 1054 14.63 -25.63 -30.32
N ARG A 1055 15.03 -26.43 -31.31
CA ARG A 1055 16.40 -26.90 -31.50
C ARG A 1055 17.08 -25.97 -32.51
N LEU A 1056 18.16 -25.34 -32.09
CA LEU A 1056 19.03 -24.53 -32.94
C LEU A 1056 20.32 -25.30 -33.24
N THR A 1057 20.63 -25.46 -34.52
CA THR A 1057 21.89 -26.01 -35.01
C THR A 1057 22.66 -24.92 -35.72
N ARG A 1058 23.94 -24.78 -35.41
CA ARG A 1058 24.80 -23.76 -36.03
C ARG A 1058 24.92 -23.99 -37.54
N ASP A 1059 24.92 -22.92 -38.34
CA ASP A 1059 25.06 -23.03 -39.80
C ASP A 1059 26.46 -23.54 -40.18
N CYS A 1060 26.56 -24.49 -41.12
CA CYS A 1060 27.84 -25.12 -41.52
C CYS A 1060 28.89 -24.13 -42.08
N SER A 1061 28.52 -22.88 -42.34
CA SER A 1061 29.43 -21.82 -42.77
C SER A 1061 30.15 -21.11 -41.62
N ILE A 1062 29.68 -21.26 -40.37
CA ILE A 1062 30.26 -20.65 -39.18
C ILE A 1062 31.43 -21.51 -38.68
N THR A 1063 32.62 -20.91 -38.59
CA THR A 1063 33.86 -21.64 -38.27
C THR A 1063 34.62 -21.08 -37.07
N THR A 1064 34.05 -20.05 -36.43
CA THR A 1064 34.58 -19.40 -35.22
C THR A 1064 33.42 -18.96 -34.33
N GLY A 1065 33.57 -19.08 -33.01
CA GLY A 1065 32.61 -18.53 -32.06
C GLY A 1065 32.71 -17.00 -31.93
N ASP A 1066 31.71 -16.42 -31.28
CA ASP A 1066 31.62 -15.00 -30.97
C ASP A 1066 32.17 -14.69 -29.55
N PRO A 1067 33.37 -14.10 -29.43
CA PRO A 1067 33.99 -13.84 -28.14
C PRO A 1067 33.43 -12.60 -27.42
N ASN A 1068 32.47 -11.87 -28.01
CA ASN A 1068 31.96 -10.62 -27.47
C ASN A 1068 30.49 -10.71 -27.08
N SER A 1069 30.23 -11.28 -25.91
CA SER A 1069 28.88 -11.43 -25.34
C SER A 1069 28.11 -10.12 -25.05
N MET A 1070 28.72 -8.95 -25.29
CA MET A 1070 28.14 -7.64 -25.01
C MET A 1070 27.62 -6.91 -26.27
N ASP A 1071 27.81 -7.45 -27.47
CA ASP A 1071 27.26 -6.88 -28.70
C ASP A 1071 25.91 -7.50 -29.10
N ALA A 1072 25.30 -6.98 -30.17
CA ALA A 1072 23.93 -7.32 -30.53
C ALA A 1072 23.83 -8.72 -31.14
N TRP A 1073 22.89 -9.52 -30.66
CA TRP A 1073 22.75 -10.92 -31.05
C TRP A 1073 21.44 -11.20 -31.80
N ASP A 1074 21.51 -11.82 -32.98
CA ASP A 1074 20.35 -12.25 -33.81
C ASP A 1074 20.56 -13.71 -34.24
N PRO A 1075 19.66 -14.66 -33.87
CA PRO A 1075 19.86 -16.07 -34.14
C PRO A 1075 19.91 -16.40 -35.65
N SER A 1076 19.26 -15.61 -36.52
CA SER A 1076 19.24 -15.88 -37.96
C SER A 1076 20.55 -15.62 -38.70
N THR A 1077 21.52 -15.03 -38.01
CA THR A 1077 22.84 -14.73 -38.58
C THR A 1077 23.74 -15.96 -38.62
N GLU A 1078 23.61 -16.85 -37.64
CA GLU A 1078 24.56 -17.94 -37.41
C GLU A 1078 23.91 -19.30 -37.14
N TRP A 1079 22.58 -19.35 -36.95
CA TRP A 1079 21.86 -20.56 -36.56
C TRP A 1079 20.75 -20.93 -37.56
N ASN A 1080 20.45 -22.22 -37.63
CA ASN A 1080 19.25 -22.79 -38.24
C ASN A 1080 18.33 -23.33 -37.13
N GLY A 1081 17.03 -23.02 -37.18
CA GLY A 1081 16.07 -23.41 -36.15
C GLY A 1081 15.03 -24.42 -36.63
N THR A 1082 14.71 -25.38 -35.77
CA THR A 1082 13.61 -26.34 -35.95
C THR A 1082 12.76 -26.39 -34.68
N ALA A 1083 11.43 -26.38 -34.83
CA ALA A 1083 10.51 -26.43 -33.70
C ALA A 1083 10.67 -27.74 -32.92
N TRP A 1084 10.55 -27.65 -31.59
CA TRP A 1084 10.70 -28.79 -30.70
C TRP A 1084 9.64 -29.88 -30.94
N ASP A 1085 10.09 -31.14 -31.01
CA ASP A 1085 9.24 -32.34 -31.03
C ASP A 1085 9.78 -33.35 -30.02
N VAL A 1086 8.92 -33.88 -29.15
CA VAL A 1086 9.32 -34.83 -28.09
C VAL A 1086 9.86 -36.18 -28.60
N THR A 1087 9.63 -36.51 -29.88
CA THR A 1087 10.09 -37.76 -30.51
C THR A 1087 11.35 -37.60 -31.35
N THR A 1088 11.61 -36.41 -31.90
CA THR A 1088 12.76 -36.15 -32.80
C THR A 1088 13.64 -34.98 -32.34
N GLY A 1089 13.29 -34.29 -31.25
CA GLY A 1089 13.97 -33.08 -30.77
C GLY A 1089 15.40 -33.32 -30.28
N PHE A 1090 15.75 -34.58 -30.02
CA PHE A 1090 17.11 -35.01 -29.70
C PHE A 1090 17.80 -35.74 -30.86
N ASP A 1091 17.16 -35.85 -32.03
CA ASP A 1091 17.76 -36.51 -33.19
C ASP A 1091 18.98 -35.70 -33.65
N GLY A 1092 20.13 -36.37 -33.78
CA GLY A 1092 21.38 -35.75 -34.22
C GLY A 1092 22.25 -35.21 -33.07
N LEU A 1093 21.71 -34.97 -31.88
CA LEU A 1093 22.48 -34.49 -30.72
C LEU A 1093 23.59 -35.49 -30.35
N GLY A 1094 24.84 -35.01 -30.24
CA GLY A 1094 26.02 -35.85 -30.01
C GLY A 1094 26.51 -36.59 -31.26
N ASN A 1095 25.94 -36.31 -32.43
CA ASN A 1095 26.37 -36.88 -33.71
C ASN A 1095 26.86 -35.79 -34.68
N ARG A 1096 28.16 -35.82 -34.91
CA ARG A 1096 28.86 -34.90 -35.82
C ARG A 1096 28.52 -35.08 -37.33
N ASP A 1097 27.71 -36.07 -37.71
CA ASP A 1097 27.35 -36.33 -39.11
C ASP A 1097 26.38 -35.28 -39.70
N GLU A 1098 25.74 -34.44 -38.87
CA GLU A 1098 24.85 -33.35 -39.29
C GLU A 1098 25.56 -31.98 -39.33
N CYS A 1099 26.67 -31.87 -40.08
CA CYS A 1099 27.53 -30.66 -40.18
C CYS A 1099 28.13 -30.13 -38.85
N PRO A 1100 29.38 -29.67 -38.90
CA PRO A 1100 29.77 -28.38 -38.34
C PRO A 1100 29.87 -27.30 -39.42
#